data_AF-A0A1V6BMM4-F1
#
_entry.id   AF-A0A1V6BMM4-F1
#
_cell.length_a   1.000
_cell.length_b   1.000
_cell.length_c   1.000
_cell.angle_alpha   90.00
_cell.angle_beta   90.00
_cell.angle_gamma   90.00
#
_symmetry.space_group_name_H-M   'P 1'
#
loop_
_entity.id
_entity.type
_entity.pdbx_description
1 polymer ?
#
loop_
_entity_poly.entity_id
_entity_poly.type
_entity_poly.pdbx_seq_one_letter_code
_entity_poly.pdbx_strand_id
1 'polypeptide(L)'
;MFIGPAVEASQQPIFSVSYSYETVSFPFHLDCAYNTGDCTEQSSPCSTHIRNLTLPIEDASHFSYSSANNYFIYHSLPPGQNRTDKLFIKTPLRQIFNKLSSGNMGNPNGIISNTLVSAGFRSINGIIDSRYVLPHSTIKIVINFHCGPDINNDPIIKSFIYYYDNTRGRMRYYPFIACNNTSADPSEYDVIFVPEILYPSDLYYNTFSQEILPDGTLDYFPFSEIVLPSSNCNSTVNLPNQATDVYAPENLLNYYLNTYSNSSSMANAMYLDIQNNSTNIFPSPYSLRSCPLRNSYGNYFVGYDSQTNFIQPGIRQSYFIDQNTDLNIINPTEKVIYNPSEATITANNFIFPQGYTFKTIRGVYPSGNDALAARIPENGCNSSTDLRDVPVVTDLTSENPDDAANFPLSTQALTKHLYASRYYMENNSKITIQNCVRLFDCTFDVKQGATLLFDDYPTHLGKEDHSYDRQDCRFKIQTLGGAVLRNYADIQYLQNGNITQTYPLHYKAVSKIYAGNDVDLDSDVPKQDYVVNSGANVTLQANDVIYLEPGFHALSGSIFHAIASSPGTSIAPCTPSAFSQRMAATTQKESKPLPEFKISVYPNPTNGILKFHNDFLPFIAQQLTIEDAFGRVVYSRSKYNSMESIDFSSQPDGMYVALISSNGIASAVKFIVQH
;
A
#
# COMPACT_ATOMS: atom_id res chain seq x y z
N MET A 1 -13.15 -15.08 -12.34
CA MET A 1 -12.99 -15.64 -13.69
C MET A 1 -11.51 -15.64 -14.04
N PHE A 2 -10.86 -16.80 -14.13
CA PHE A 2 -9.61 -16.97 -14.87
C PHE A 2 -9.72 -18.29 -15.62
N ILE A 3 -10.17 -18.19 -16.86
CA ILE A 3 -10.29 -19.32 -17.77
C ILE A 3 -8.88 -19.59 -18.25
N GLY A 4 -8.23 -20.60 -17.69
CA GLY A 4 -7.06 -21.18 -18.35
C GLY A 4 -7.54 -21.69 -19.71
N PRO A 5 -6.94 -21.27 -20.84
CA PRO A 5 -7.35 -21.81 -22.11
C PRO A 5 -6.80 -23.23 -22.14
N ALA A 6 -7.69 -24.21 -21.94
CA ALA A 6 -7.40 -25.60 -22.27
C ALA A 6 -7.31 -25.67 -23.80
N VAL A 7 -6.21 -25.19 -24.38
CA VAL A 7 -5.95 -25.31 -25.81
C VAL A 7 -5.16 -26.59 -26.02
N GLU A 8 -5.70 -27.50 -26.83
CA GLU A 8 -4.91 -28.54 -27.45
C GLU A 8 -3.74 -27.91 -28.20
N ALA A 9 -2.58 -28.59 -28.23
CA ALA A 9 -1.27 -28.05 -28.63
C ALA A 9 -1.12 -27.51 -30.07
N SER A 10 -2.20 -27.29 -30.83
CA SER A 10 -2.17 -26.94 -32.26
C SER A 10 -2.77 -25.57 -32.64
N GLN A 11 -3.38 -24.82 -31.70
CA GLN A 11 -3.90 -23.48 -31.99
C GLN A 11 -3.21 -22.41 -31.14
N GLN A 12 -2.63 -21.40 -31.78
CA GLN A 12 -2.02 -20.27 -31.07
C GLN A 12 -3.12 -19.36 -30.50
N PRO A 13 -3.04 -18.98 -29.21
CA PRO A 13 -4.03 -18.09 -28.61
C PRO A 13 -3.95 -16.69 -29.24
N ILE A 14 -5.09 -16.03 -29.43
CA ILE A 14 -5.15 -14.68 -30.03
C ILE A 14 -4.69 -13.59 -29.06
N PHE A 15 -4.77 -13.86 -27.76
CA PHE A 15 -4.26 -13.00 -26.70
C PHE A 15 -3.40 -13.83 -25.74
N SER A 16 -2.33 -13.24 -25.23
CA SER A 16 -1.52 -13.86 -24.17
C SER A 16 -1.76 -13.16 -22.83
N VAL A 17 -1.71 -13.94 -21.77
CA VAL A 17 -1.72 -13.43 -20.39
C VAL A 17 -0.37 -13.75 -19.78
N SER A 18 0.27 -12.73 -19.22
CA SER A 18 1.55 -12.87 -18.53
C SER A 18 1.46 -12.46 -17.06
N TYR A 19 2.45 -12.86 -16.28
CA TYR A 19 2.63 -12.44 -14.91
C TYR A 19 4.09 -12.15 -14.58
N SER A 20 4.30 -11.35 -13.54
CA SER A 20 5.61 -11.14 -12.92
C SER A 20 5.45 -10.87 -11.42
N TYR A 21 6.49 -11.19 -10.66
CA TYR A 21 6.62 -10.88 -9.24
C TYR A 21 7.63 -9.76 -9.04
N GLU A 22 7.34 -8.85 -8.12
CA GLU A 22 8.21 -7.76 -7.73
C GLU A 22 8.19 -7.64 -6.20
N THR A 23 9.37 -7.62 -5.60
CA THR A 23 9.52 -7.32 -4.18
C THR A 23 9.31 -5.82 -3.98
N VAL A 24 8.35 -5.47 -3.13
CA VAL A 24 7.97 -4.08 -2.84
C VAL A 24 8.16 -3.75 -1.36
N SER A 25 8.98 -4.53 -0.66
CA SER A 25 9.40 -4.33 0.72
C SER A 25 10.85 -4.80 0.89
N PHE A 26 11.30 -4.98 2.12
CA PHE A 26 12.66 -5.39 2.47
C PHE A 26 12.92 -6.85 2.02
N PRO A 27 14.00 -7.14 1.29
CA PRO A 27 14.25 -8.46 0.71
C PRO A 27 14.79 -9.48 1.72
N PHE A 28 14.00 -9.77 2.76
CA PHE A 28 14.37 -10.69 3.83
C PHE A 28 14.64 -12.11 3.31
N HIS A 29 15.76 -12.69 3.74
CA HIS A 29 16.21 -14.01 3.32
C HIS A 29 16.87 -14.80 4.46
N LEU A 30 17.17 -16.08 4.19
CA LEU A 30 17.88 -16.99 5.10
C LEU A 30 19.17 -17.47 4.42
N ASP A 31 20.33 -17.19 5.02
CA ASP A 31 21.62 -17.56 4.43
C ASP A 31 21.81 -19.08 4.32
N CYS A 32 21.31 -19.86 5.29
CA CYS A 32 21.35 -21.32 5.25
C CYS A 32 20.66 -21.93 4.02
N ALA A 33 19.72 -21.21 3.39
CA ALA A 33 19.02 -21.69 2.20
C ALA A 33 19.97 -21.80 0.99
N TYR A 34 21.02 -20.99 0.99
CA TYR A 34 22.04 -20.92 -0.05
C TYR A 34 23.31 -21.69 0.32
N ASN A 35 23.74 -21.60 1.58
CA ASN A 35 25.01 -22.18 2.03
C ASN A 35 24.94 -23.71 2.20
N THR A 36 24.07 -24.17 3.10
CA THR A 36 23.97 -25.59 3.46
C THR A 36 22.84 -26.29 2.73
N GLY A 37 21.84 -25.54 2.24
CA GLY A 37 20.60 -26.13 1.75
C GLY A 37 19.84 -26.90 2.83
N ASP A 38 20.17 -26.64 4.10
CA ASP A 38 19.58 -27.25 5.29
C ASP A 38 19.38 -26.14 6.32
N CYS A 39 18.16 -25.61 6.35
CA CYS A 39 17.68 -24.67 7.36
C CYS A 39 16.85 -25.39 8.46
N THR A 40 17.12 -26.68 8.71
CA THR A 40 16.42 -27.46 9.72
C THR A 40 17.03 -27.25 11.10
N GLU A 41 16.30 -26.57 11.97
CA GLU A 41 16.53 -26.65 13.41
C GLU A 41 15.83 -27.94 13.88
N GLN A 42 16.60 -28.97 14.24
CA GLN A 42 16.13 -30.36 14.37
C GLN A 42 15.31 -30.68 15.64
N SER A 43 14.76 -29.73 16.38
CA SER A 43 14.02 -30.00 17.63
C SER A 43 12.50 -29.81 17.49
N SER A 44 11.72 -30.78 17.99
CA SER A 44 10.26 -30.67 18.16
C SER A 44 9.93 -30.19 19.58
N PRO A 45 8.90 -29.33 19.80
CA PRO A 45 7.92 -28.84 18.83
C PRO A 45 8.36 -27.55 18.13
N CYS A 46 8.14 -27.47 16.82
CA CYS A 46 8.53 -26.32 16.02
C CYS A 46 7.71 -25.03 16.24
N SER A 47 6.59 -25.11 16.96
CA SER A 47 5.86 -23.93 17.41
C SER A 47 6.66 -23.03 18.37
N THR A 48 7.78 -23.51 18.94
CA THR A 48 8.69 -22.71 19.76
C THR A 48 9.87 -22.14 18.98
N HIS A 49 10.01 -22.47 17.70
CA HIS A 49 11.19 -22.08 16.91
C HIS A 49 10.97 -20.71 16.25
N ILE A 50 12.06 -19.94 16.23
CA ILE A 50 12.10 -18.61 15.63
C ILE A 50 13.22 -18.62 14.60
N ARG A 51 12.89 -18.29 13.36
CA ARG A 51 13.85 -18.13 12.28
C ARG A 51 14.12 -16.65 12.05
N ASN A 52 15.39 -16.28 12.08
CA ASN A 52 15.82 -14.90 11.89
C ASN A 52 16.17 -14.67 10.42
N LEU A 53 15.44 -13.79 9.76
CA LEU A 53 15.71 -13.38 8.39
C LEU A 53 16.40 -12.03 8.38
N THR A 54 17.41 -11.89 7.55
CA THR A 54 18.24 -10.70 7.42
C THR A 54 18.14 -10.11 6.02
N LEU A 55 18.78 -8.95 5.81
CA LEU A 55 18.94 -8.39 4.47
C LEU A 55 20.10 -9.07 3.72
N PRO A 56 20.12 -9.06 2.38
CA PRO A 56 21.25 -9.53 1.60
C PRO A 56 22.52 -8.74 1.93
N ILE A 57 23.59 -9.43 2.29
CA ILE A 57 24.90 -8.84 2.55
C ILE A 57 25.62 -8.67 1.21
N GLU A 58 25.79 -7.43 0.76
CA GLU A 58 26.48 -7.15 -0.50
C GLU A 58 28.00 -7.05 -0.30
N ASP A 59 28.70 -8.17 -0.52
CA ASP A 59 30.15 -8.25 -0.47
C ASP A 59 30.71 -9.34 -1.39
N ALA A 60 32.04 -9.45 -1.46
CA ALA A 60 32.72 -10.40 -2.34
C ALA A 60 32.50 -11.88 -1.99
N SER A 61 31.96 -12.18 -0.80
CA SER A 61 31.71 -13.52 -0.30
C SER A 61 30.23 -13.92 -0.29
N HIS A 62 29.29 -12.99 -0.18
CA HIS A 62 27.88 -13.31 0.02
C HIS A 62 27.05 -13.00 -1.22
N PHE A 63 26.57 -11.76 -1.40
CA PHE A 63 25.73 -11.37 -2.52
C PHE A 63 26.34 -10.27 -3.38
N SER A 64 26.01 -10.28 -4.67
CA SER A 64 26.11 -9.10 -5.54
C SER A 64 24.79 -8.83 -6.24
N TYR A 65 24.30 -7.59 -6.21
CA TYR A 65 23.12 -7.20 -6.96
C TYR A 65 23.42 -7.07 -8.47
N SER A 66 22.61 -7.72 -9.31
CA SER A 66 22.64 -7.59 -10.77
C SER A 66 21.51 -6.67 -11.24
N SER A 67 21.79 -5.38 -11.40
CA SER A 67 20.81 -4.37 -11.85
C SER A 67 20.18 -4.70 -13.22
N ALA A 68 20.93 -5.27 -14.15
CA ALA A 68 20.43 -5.65 -15.47
C ALA A 68 19.33 -6.73 -15.42
N ASN A 69 19.32 -7.54 -14.35
CA ASN A 69 18.45 -8.71 -14.26
C ASN A 69 17.56 -8.72 -13.00
N ASN A 70 17.69 -7.73 -12.11
CA ASN A 70 16.89 -7.55 -10.89
C ASN A 70 16.91 -8.75 -9.91
N TYR A 71 18.09 -9.31 -9.67
CA TYR A 71 18.31 -10.32 -8.62
C TYR A 71 19.66 -10.12 -7.93
N PHE A 72 19.78 -10.64 -6.71
CA PHE A 72 21.05 -10.84 -6.03
C PHE A 72 21.62 -12.22 -6.40
N ILE A 73 22.90 -12.28 -6.75
CA ILE A 73 23.65 -13.53 -7.00
C ILE A 73 24.37 -13.90 -5.72
N TYR A 74 24.23 -15.15 -5.27
CA TYR A 74 24.99 -15.69 -4.15
C TYR A 74 26.35 -16.25 -4.62
N HIS A 75 27.43 -15.92 -3.89
CA HIS A 75 28.81 -16.27 -4.24
C HIS A 75 29.47 -17.32 -3.33
N SER A 76 29.02 -17.46 -2.07
CA SER A 76 29.61 -18.41 -1.11
C SER A 76 29.12 -19.84 -1.36
N LEU A 77 29.57 -20.46 -2.44
CA LEU A 77 29.27 -21.87 -2.71
C LEU A 77 30.14 -22.81 -1.84
N PRO A 78 29.58 -23.92 -1.35
CA PRO A 78 30.39 -25.01 -0.80
C PRO A 78 31.45 -25.49 -1.81
N PRO A 79 32.65 -25.92 -1.36
CA PRO A 79 33.70 -26.41 -2.25
C PRO A 79 33.19 -27.53 -3.18
N GLY A 80 33.28 -27.32 -4.50
CA GLY A 80 32.88 -28.30 -5.51
C GLY A 80 31.49 -28.09 -6.12
N GLN A 81 30.77 -27.03 -5.78
CA GLN A 81 29.52 -26.64 -6.47
C GLN A 81 29.74 -25.47 -7.45
N ASN A 82 29.08 -25.53 -8.61
CA ASN A 82 29.09 -24.50 -9.66
C ASN A 82 27.70 -23.83 -9.84
N ARG A 83 26.92 -23.70 -8.76
CA ARG A 83 25.56 -23.12 -8.82
C ARG A 83 25.62 -21.60 -8.88
N THR A 84 24.60 -20.98 -9.47
CA THR A 84 24.41 -19.53 -9.39
C THR A 84 23.06 -19.26 -8.76
N ASP A 85 22.98 -19.46 -7.44
CA ASP A 85 21.74 -19.23 -6.71
C ASP A 85 21.40 -17.74 -6.72
N LYS A 86 20.11 -17.46 -6.90
CA LYS A 86 19.61 -16.10 -7.14
C LYS A 86 18.42 -15.79 -6.26
N LEU A 87 18.47 -14.65 -5.58
CA LEU A 87 17.33 -14.05 -4.89
C LEU A 87 16.72 -12.97 -5.78
N PHE A 88 15.53 -13.24 -6.32
CA PHE A 88 14.87 -12.35 -7.27
C PHE A 88 14.12 -11.23 -6.57
N ILE A 89 14.48 -10.00 -6.90
CA ILE A 89 13.73 -8.79 -6.53
C ILE A 89 12.64 -8.54 -7.56
N LYS A 90 12.87 -8.87 -8.83
CA LYS A 90 11.85 -8.85 -9.87
C LYS A 90 12.04 -10.03 -10.81
N THR A 91 10.98 -10.77 -11.10
CA THR A 91 11.04 -11.86 -12.06
C THR A 91 10.76 -11.35 -13.49
N PRO A 92 11.33 -11.97 -14.53
CA PRO A 92 10.94 -11.71 -15.91
C PRO A 92 9.46 -12.03 -16.14
N LEU A 93 8.86 -11.44 -17.19
CA LEU A 93 7.50 -11.77 -17.61
C LEU A 93 7.37 -13.26 -17.96
N ARG A 94 6.27 -13.87 -17.51
CA ARG A 94 5.97 -15.30 -17.70
C ARG A 94 4.58 -15.48 -18.26
N GLN A 95 4.40 -16.38 -19.21
CA GLN A 95 3.07 -16.78 -19.67
C GLN A 95 2.36 -17.64 -18.61
N ILE A 96 1.05 -17.45 -18.47
CA ILE A 96 0.20 -18.32 -17.65
C ILE A 96 -0.17 -19.56 -18.47
N PHE A 97 0.38 -20.72 -18.11
CA PHE A 97 0.11 -21.99 -18.79
C PHE A 97 -0.57 -23.00 -17.85
N ASN A 98 -1.86 -23.27 -18.09
CA ASN A 98 -2.63 -24.27 -17.35
C ASN A 98 -2.61 -24.10 -15.80
N LYS A 99 -3.24 -25.04 -15.09
CA LYS A 99 -3.94 -24.95 -13.78
C LYS A 99 -3.33 -24.17 -12.60
N LEU A 100 -2.09 -23.69 -12.60
CA LEU A 100 -1.48 -23.08 -11.41
C LEU A 100 -0.63 -21.84 -11.78
N SER A 101 -0.84 -20.75 -11.06
CA SER A 101 -0.10 -19.48 -11.18
C SER A 101 1.40 -19.58 -10.87
N SER A 102 1.84 -20.69 -10.28
CA SER A 102 3.24 -21.01 -9.98
C SER A 102 3.90 -21.91 -11.01
N GLY A 103 3.21 -22.28 -12.09
CA GLY A 103 3.75 -23.14 -13.14
C GLY A 103 3.60 -24.64 -12.90
N ASN A 104 3.68 -25.42 -13.98
CA ASN A 104 3.61 -26.88 -13.95
C ASN A 104 5.00 -27.48 -13.62
N MET A 105 5.09 -28.29 -12.56
CA MET A 105 6.32 -28.97 -12.11
C MET A 105 6.80 -30.12 -13.02
N GLY A 106 6.19 -30.34 -14.19
CA GLY A 106 6.22 -31.65 -14.86
C GLY A 106 6.81 -31.77 -16.27
N ASN A 107 7.65 -30.87 -16.80
CA ASN A 107 8.19 -31.05 -18.18
C ASN A 107 9.63 -30.53 -18.37
N PRO A 108 10.53 -31.23 -19.13
CA PRO A 108 11.96 -30.86 -19.26
C PRO A 108 12.25 -29.55 -20.00
N ASN A 109 11.26 -28.93 -20.67
CA ASN A 109 11.49 -27.82 -21.61
C ASN A 109 10.67 -26.54 -21.31
N GLY A 110 10.48 -26.23 -20.04
CA GLY A 110 10.19 -24.85 -19.61
C GLY A 110 8.81 -24.65 -18.98
N ILE A 111 8.82 -24.42 -17.67
CA ILE A 111 8.14 -23.38 -16.87
C ILE A 111 8.79 -23.47 -15.48
N ILE A 112 9.42 -22.40 -15.01
CA ILE A 112 10.19 -22.34 -13.75
C ILE A 112 9.22 -21.97 -12.61
N SER A 113 9.14 -22.79 -11.56
CA SER A 113 8.28 -22.51 -10.40
C SER A 113 8.88 -21.44 -9.47
N ASN A 114 8.03 -20.64 -8.82
CA ASN A 114 8.44 -19.62 -7.85
C ASN A 114 8.33 -20.17 -6.43
N THR A 115 9.25 -19.78 -5.56
CA THR A 115 9.29 -20.24 -4.16
C THR A 115 9.74 -19.13 -3.23
N LEU A 116 9.26 -19.14 -1.98
CA LEU A 116 9.74 -18.21 -0.96
C LEU A 116 11.02 -18.78 -0.33
N VAL A 117 12.05 -17.95 -0.17
CA VAL A 117 13.36 -18.34 0.37
C VAL A 117 13.29 -18.93 1.78
N SER A 118 12.26 -18.59 2.55
CA SER A 118 12.03 -19.13 3.89
C SER A 118 11.55 -20.59 3.90
N ALA A 119 11.21 -21.15 2.74
CA ALA A 119 10.92 -22.58 2.60
C ALA A 119 12.15 -23.38 3.00
N GLY A 120 12.01 -24.32 3.93
CA GLY A 120 13.12 -25.21 4.28
C GLY A 120 13.41 -26.13 3.12
N PHE A 121 14.41 -25.81 2.29
CA PHE A 121 14.95 -26.79 1.35
C PHE A 121 15.70 -27.82 2.19
N ARG A 122 15.40 -29.10 2.00
CA ARG A 122 16.13 -30.22 2.59
C ARG A 122 16.79 -31.01 1.46
N SER A 123 17.39 -30.26 0.56
CA SER A 123 18.06 -30.75 -0.64
C SER A 123 19.54 -30.72 -0.36
N ILE A 124 20.24 -31.86 -0.52
CA ILE A 124 21.71 -32.03 -0.45
C ILE A 124 22.50 -31.12 -1.42
N ASN A 125 21.79 -30.21 -2.07
CA ASN A 125 22.13 -29.46 -3.24
C ASN A 125 21.68 -27.97 -3.10
N GLY A 126 21.07 -27.53 -2.00
CA GLY A 126 20.61 -26.13 -1.90
C GLY A 126 19.41 -25.83 -2.81
N ILE A 127 19.28 -24.57 -3.24
CA ILE A 127 18.22 -24.10 -4.13
C ILE A 127 18.35 -24.82 -5.49
N ILE A 128 17.21 -25.25 -6.03
CA ILE A 128 17.17 -25.89 -7.36
C ILE A 128 17.27 -24.76 -8.40
N ASP A 129 18.31 -24.78 -9.26
CA ASP A 129 18.57 -23.78 -10.31
C ASP A 129 17.36 -23.50 -11.22
N SER A 130 16.40 -24.42 -11.29
CA SER A 130 15.14 -24.30 -12.04
C SER A 130 14.01 -23.61 -11.26
N ARG A 131 14.29 -22.85 -10.19
CA ARG A 131 13.29 -22.07 -9.44
C ARG A 131 13.65 -20.59 -9.35
N TYR A 132 12.62 -19.75 -9.38
CA TYR A 132 12.73 -18.33 -9.01
C TYR A 132 12.53 -18.21 -7.50
N VAL A 133 13.60 -17.97 -6.75
CA VAL A 133 13.53 -17.75 -5.30
C VAL A 133 13.20 -16.29 -5.01
N LEU A 134 12.11 -16.08 -4.29
CA LEU A 134 11.60 -14.78 -3.87
C LEU A 134 11.90 -14.56 -2.38
N PRO A 135 12.18 -13.32 -1.94
CA PRO A 135 12.36 -13.03 -0.51
C PRO A 135 11.06 -13.24 0.26
N HIS A 136 11.17 -13.52 1.56
CA HIS A 136 10.02 -13.55 2.45
C HIS A 136 9.62 -12.12 2.82
N SER A 137 8.96 -11.45 1.89
CA SER A 137 8.73 -10.01 1.90
C SER A 137 7.31 -9.68 1.46
N THR A 138 7.01 -8.39 1.34
CA THR A 138 5.82 -7.96 0.61
C THR A 138 6.05 -8.10 -0.88
N ILE A 139 5.25 -8.94 -1.54
CA ILE A 139 5.35 -9.24 -2.96
C ILE A 139 4.18 -8.62 -3.72
N LYS A 140 4.51 -7.88 -4.77
CA LYS A 140 3.58 -7.39 -5.79
C LYS A 140 3.53 -8.40 -6.92
N ILE A 141 2.32 -8.74 -7.33
CA ILE A 141 2.05 -9.59 -8.49
C ILE A 141 1.36 -8.72 -9.52
N VAL A 142 1.87 -8.75 -10.75
CA VAL A 142 1.23 -8.09 -11.88
C VAL A 142 0.79 -9.16 -12.86
N ILE A 143 -0.48 -9.13 -13.25
CA ILE A 143 -1.04 -9.95 -14.33
C ILE A 143 -1.33 -9.02 -15.50
N ASN A 144 -0.74 -9.29 -16.66
CA ASN A 144 -0.86 -8.47 -17.85
C ASN A 144 -1.64 -9.20 -18.94
N PHE A 145 -2.51 -8.47 -19.62
CA PHE A 145 -3.23 -8.92 -20.80
C PHE A 145 -2.62 -8.24 -22.02
N HIS A 146 -2.17 -9.01 -22.99
CA HIS A 146 -1.49 -8.52 -24.19
C HIS A 146 -2.42 -8.49 -25.41
N CYS A 147 -2.15 -7.62 -26.38
CA CYS A 147 -2.86 -7.53 -27.67
C CYS A 147 -2.72 -8.78 -28.55
N GLY A 148 -1.74 -9.63 -28.29
CA GLY A 148 -1.39 -10.77 -29.14
C GLY A 148 -0.68 -11.91 -28.38
N PRO A 149 -0.28 -12.98 -29.09
CA PRO A 149 0.33 -14.17 -28.50
C PRO A 149 1.75 -13.97 -27.94
N ASP A 150 2.48 -12.95 -28.39
CA ASP A 150 3.87 -12.70 -28.03
C ASP A 150 3.98 -11.74 -26.84
N ILE A 151 4.17 -12.27 -25.64
CA ILE A 151 4.29 -11.47 -24.41
C ILE A 151 5.45 -10.47 -24.39
N ASN A 152 6.46 -10.63 -25.26
CA ASN A 152 7.62 -9.75 -25.29
C ASN A 152 7.46 -8.60 -26.29
N ASN A 153 6.69 -8.81 -27.35
CA ASN A 153 6.54 -7.83 -28.44
C ASN A 153 5.12 -7.23 -28.52
N ASP A 154 4.10 -7.93 -28.04
CA ASP A 154 2.72 -7.45 -28.09
C ASP A 154 2.40 -6.52 -26.91
N PRO A 155 1.82 -5.34 -27.18
CA PRO A 155 1.51 -4.35 -26.15
C PRO A 155 0.59 -4.88 -25.05
N ILE A 156 0.83 -4.43 -23.81
CA ILE A 156 -0.08 -4.67 -22.68
C ILE A 156 -1.30 -3.76 -22.82
N ILE A 157 -2.49 -4.36 -22.82
CA ILE A 157 -3.79 -3.68 -22.85
C ILE A 157 -4.25 -3.33 -21.43
N LYS A 158 -4.06 -4.25 -20.48
CA LYS A 158 -4.51 -4.09 -19.09
C LYS A 158 -3.61 -4.87 -18.14
N SER A 159 -3.39 -4.30 -16.96
CA SER A 159 -2.73 -4.97 -15.85
C SER A 159 -3.62 -5.00 -14.61
N PHE A 160 -3.62 -6.13 -13.91
CA PHE A 160 -4.14 -6.22 -12.55
C PHE A 160 -2.99 -6.43 -11.58
N ILE A 161 -3.03 -5.71 -10.46
CA ILE A 161 -1.97 -5.69 -9.46
C ILE A 161 -2.54 -6.22 -8.15
N TYR A 162 -1.80 -7.12 -7.52
CA TYR A 162 -2.09 -7.70 -6.21
C TYR A 162 -0.87 -7.53 -5.31
N TYR A 163 -1.10 -7.35 -4.02
CA TYR A 163 -0.04 -7.21 -3.01
C TYR A 163 -0.23 -8.24 -1.90
N TYR A 164 0.88 -8.82 -1.45
CA TYR A 164 0.90 -9.81 -0.40
C TYR A 164 1.96 -9.50 0.62
N ASP A 165 1.54 -9.21 1.84
CA ASP A 165 2.45 -9.12 2.97
C ASP A 165 2.71 -10.52 3.53
N ASN A 166 3.80 -11.16 3.10
CA ASN A 166 4.18 -12.46 3.67
C ASN A 166 4.67 -12.33 5.11
N THR A 167 4.98 -11.11 5.59
CA THR A 167 5.51 -10.90 6.93
C THR A 167 4.43 -10.90 8.02
N ARG A 168 3.15 -10.80 7.63
CA ARG A 168 1.97 -10.73 8.49
C ARG A 168 1.14 -12.03 8.48
N GLY A 169 0.20 -12.11 9.41
CA GLY A 169 -0.78 -13.19 9.51
C GLY A 169 -0.14 -14.58 9.57
N ARG A 170 -0.79 -15.57 8.93
CA ARG A 170 -0.27 -16.94 8.89
C ARG A 170 1.09 -17.02 8.23
N MET A 171 1.36 -16.22 7.18
CA MET A 171 2.61 -16.33 6.42
C MET A 171 3.87 -16.04 7.25
N ARG A 172 3.76 -15.27 8.34
CA ARG A 172 4.84 -15.15 9.34
C ARG A 172 5.29 -16.49 9.94
N TYR A 173 4.45 -17.53 9.91
CA TYR A 173 4.77 -18.86 10.42
C TYR A 173 5.12 -19.84 9.30
N TYR A 174 5.19 -19.39 8.05
CA TYR A 174 5.52 -20.28 6.93
C TYR A 174 6.99 -20.73 7.02
N PRO A 175 7.31 -22.01 6.72
CA PRO A 175 6.44 -23.05 6.17
C PRO A 175 5.59 -23.81 7.21
N PHE A 176 4.46 -24.38 6.76
CA PHE A 176 3.43 -24.99 7.62
C PHE A 176 3.37 -26.52 7.63
N ILE A 177 3.95 -27.19 6.63
CA ILE A 177 3.90 -28.65 6.54
C ILE A 177 4.98 -29.25 7.47
N ALA A 178 4.58 -29.41 8.73
CA ALA A 178 5.20 -30.18 9.83
C ALA A 178 6.75 -30.10 9.96
N CYS A 179 7.31 -28.90 9.73
CA CYS A 179 8.61 -28.41 10.19
C CYS A 179 9.88 -29.13 9.67
N ASN A 180 9.87 -29.39 8.36
CA ASN A 180 10.93 -30.05 7.60
C ASN A 180 10.92 -31.58 7.75
N ASN A 181 9.77 -32.19 7.44
CA ASN A 181 9.70 -33.64 7.21
C ASN A 181 10.83 -34.04 6.25
N THR A 182 11.56 -35.10 6.61
CA THR A 182 12.71 -35.62 5.87
C THR A 182 12.38 -36.08 4.45
N SER A 183 11.08 -36.17 4.15
CA SER A 183 10.50 -36.90 3.02
C SER A 183 9.53 -36.06 2.19
N ALA A 184 9.37 -34.76 2.48
CA ALA A 184 8.50 -33.89 1.71
C ALA A 184 9.18 -33.51 0.39
N ASP A 185 8.46 -33.66 -0.70
CA ASP A 185 8.95 -33.32 -2.04
C ASP A 185 9.16 -31.79 -2.12
N PRO A 186 10.21 -31.28 -2.79
CA PRO A 186 10.37 -29.85 -3.04
C PRO A 186 9.11 -29.14 -3.56
N SER A 187 8.20 -29.86 -4.23
CA SER A 187 6.88 -29.39 -4.65
C SER A 187 5.92 -29.03 -3.52
N GLU A 188 6.10 -29.54 -2.29
CA GLU A 188 5.16 -29.35 -1.17
C GLU A 188 5.39 -28.05 -0.40
N TYR A 189 6.55 -27.43 -0.59
CA TYR A 189 6.93 -26.22 0.13
C TYR A 189 6.56 -24.93 -0.58
N ASP A 190 5.98 -24.96 -1.78
CA ASP A 190 5.65 -23.75 -2.52
C ASP A 190 4.24 -23.23 -2.18
N VAL A 191 4.03 -21.93 -2.41
CA VAL A 191 2.70 -21.29 -2.32
C VAL A 191 2.29 -20.80 -3.69
N ILE A 192 1.00 -20.89 -3.97
CA ILE A 192 0.43 -20.36 -5.21
C ILE A 192 -0.56 -19.26 -4.88
N PHE A 193 -0.57 -18.24 -5.71
CA PHE A 193 -1.49 -17.13 -5.61
C PHE A 193 -2.67 -17.44 -6.53
N VAL A 194 -3.90 -17.38 -6.06
CA VAL A 194 -5.08 -17.69 -6.88
C VAL A 194 -5.89 -16.41 -7.07
N PRO A 195 -5.68 -15.66 -8.17
CA PRO A 195 -6.45 -14.45 -8.44
C PRO A 195 -7.95 -14.75 -8.57
N GLU A 196 -8.75 -13.93 -7.91
CA GLU A 196 -10.21 -14.05 -7.85
C GLU A 196 -10.83 -12.64 -8.00
N ILE A 197 -12.03 -12.58 -8.56
CA ILE A 197 -12.84 -11.36 -8.62
C ILE A 197 -14.11 -11.68 -7.85
N LEU A 198 -14.39 -10.87 -6.83
CA LEU A 198 -15.56 -10.98 -5.98
C LEU A 198 -16.63 -10.01 -6.51
N TYR A 199 -17.85 -10.52 -6.63
CA TYR A 199 -19.00 -9.77 -7.10
C TYR A 199 -19.99 -9.58 -5.94
N PRO A 200 -20.62 -8.40 -5.80
CA PRO A 200 -21.80 -8.28 -4.97
C PRO A 200 -22.93 -9.10 -5.60
N SER A 201 -23.64 -9.90 -4.80
CA SER A 201 -24.60 -10.90 -5.29
C SER A 201 -25.77 -10.32 -6.10
N ASP A 202 -26.05 -9.01 -6.06
CA ASP A 202 -27.36 -8.48 -6.49
C ASP A 202 -27.35 -7.12 -7.23
N LEU A 203 -26.22 -6.54 -7.63
CA LEU A 203 -26.18 -5.17 -8.21
C LEU A 203 -25.41 -5.10 -9.53
N TYR A 204 -26.03 -5.62 -10.60
CA TYR A 204 -25.47 -5.60 -11.97
C TYR A 204 -26.00 -4.48 -12.87
N TYR A 205 -26.82 -3.58 -12.33
CA TYR A 205 -27.45 -2.51 -13.12
C TYR A 205 -27.06 -1.13 -12.58
N ASN A 206 -25.87 -0.66 -12.92
CA ASN A 206 -25.66 0.78 -12.98
C ASN A 206 -24.87 1.16 -14.23
N THR A 207 -25.59 1.67 -15.22
CA THR A 207 -25.05 2.15 -16.50
C THR A 207 -24.44 3.55 -16.40
N PHE A 208 -24.32 4.15 -15.20
CA PHE A 208 -23.81 5.52 -15.04
C PHE A 208 -22.88 5.68 -13.82
N SER A 209 -21.58 5.54 -14.08
CA SER A 209 -20.44 6.35 -13.56
C SER A 209 -20.55 7.02 -12.17
N GLN A 210 -20.90 6.32 -11.10
CA GLN A 210 -20.66 6.84 -9.75
C GLN A 210 -19.34 6.29 -9.20
N GLU A 211 -18.47 7.13 -8.63
CA GLU A 211 -17.23 6.63 -8.01
C GLU A 211 -17.50 5.80 -6.74
N ILE A 212 -18.70 5.92 -6.15
CA ILE A 212 -19.07 5.31 -4.87
C ILE A 212 -20.51 4.77 -4.97
N LEU A 213 -20.74 3.50 -4.61
CA LEU A 213 -22.09 2.92 -4.46
C LEU A 213 -22.83 3.45 -3.22
N PRO A 214 -24.17 3.31 -3.14
CA PRO A 214 -24.93 3.66 -1.94
C PRO A 214 -24.50 2.93 -0.66
N ASP A 215 -23.83 1.78 -0.78
CA ASP A 215 -23.25 1.03 0.35
C ASP A 215 -21.84 1.50 0.74
N GLY A 216 -21.29 2.48 0.02
CA GLY A 216 -19.97 3.05 0.26
C GLY A 216 -18.83 2.36 -0.49
N THR A 217 -19.09 1.41 -1.39
CA THR A 217 -18.01 0.73 -2.15
C THR A 217 -17.43 1.63 -3.25
N LEU A 218 -16.10 1.76 -3.31
CA LEU A 218 -15.40 2.48 -4.38
C LEU A 218 -15.45 1.70 -5.71
N ASP A 219 -15.61 2.41 -6.82
CA ASP A 219 -15.54 1.82 -8.15
C ASP A 219 -14.09 1.56 -8.57
N TYR A 220 -13.58 0.36 -8.29
CA TYR A 220 -12.25 -0.06 -8.75
C TYR A 220 -12.18 -0.39 -10.24
N PHE A 221 -13.33 -0.51 -10.92
CA PHE A 221 -13.45 -0.87 -12.33
C PHE A 221 -14.46 0.00 -13.08
N PRO A 222 -14.28 1.33 -13.10
CA PRO A 222 -15.24 2.20 -13.73
C PRO A 222 -15.23 1.97 -15.24
N PHE A 223 -16.43 1.78 -15.78
CA PHE A 223 -16.63 1.45 -17.19
C PHE A 223 -16.07 2.54 -18.12
N SER A 224 -16.10 3.80 -17.67
CA SER A 224 -15.54 4.96 -18.38
C SER A 224 -14.02 4.96 -18.52
N GLU A 225 -13.32 4.07 -17.81
CA GLU A 225 -11.86 3.88 -17.87
C GLU A 225 -11.45 2.65 -18.66
N ILE A 226 -12.39 1.90 -19.22
CA ILE A 226 -12.11 0.86 -20.20
C ILE A 226 -11.78 1.55 -21.53
N VAL A 227 -10.58 2.14 -21.59
CA VAL A 227 -10.00 2.68 -22.83
C VAL A 227 -9.11 1.58 -23.41
N LEU A 228 -9.62 0.86 -24.40
CA LEU A 228 -8.77 0.00 -25.23
C LEU A 228 -7.94 0.93 -26.12
N PRO A 229 -6.59 0.85 -26.13
CA PRO A 229 -5.77 1.64 -27.05
C PRO A 229 -6.05 1.17 -28.48
N SER A 230 -6.98 1.85 -29.15
CA SER A 230 -7.49 1.51 -30.49
C SER A 230 -6.44 1.61 -31.59
N SER A 231 -5.24 2.11 -31.30
CA SER A 231 -4.12 2.25 -32.23
C SER A 231 -3.00 1.21 -32.07
N ASN A 232 -2.93 0.46 -30.96
CA ASN A 232 -1.74 -0.34 -30.63
C ASN A 232 -1.94 -1.84 -30.85
N CYS A 233 -3.18 -2.33 -30.88
CA CYS A 233 -3.47 -3.68 -31.34
C CYS A 233 -3.82 -3.62 -32.84
N ASN A 234 -3.20 -4.42 -33.70
CA ASN A 234 -3.55 -4.47 -35.13
C ASN A 234 -5.04 -4.79 -35.31
N SER A 235 -5.68 -4.07 -36.23
CA SER A 235 -7.10 -3.69 -36.28
C SER A 235 -8.14 -4.79 -36.54
N THR A 236 -8.16 -5.87 -35.76
CA THR A 236 -9.23 -6.91 -35.85
C THR A 236 -10.03 -7.11 -34.57
N VAL A 237 -9.88 -6.23 -33.56
CA VAL A 237 -10.75 -6.26 -32.37
C VAL A 237 -12.00 -5.43 -32.67
N ASN A 238 -13.09 -6.11 -33.08
CA ASN A 238 -14.40 -5.46 -33.16
C ASN A 238 -14.81 -5.01 -31.75
N LEU A 239 -15.05 -3.71 -31.59
CA LEU A 239 -15.53 -3.11 -30.34
C LEU A 239 -17.02 -3.41 -30.17
N PRO A 240 -17.49 -3.87 -29.01
CA PRO A 240 -18.90 -4.13 -28.77
C PRO A 240 -19.71 -2.86 -28.48
N ASN A 241 -21.02 -3.02 -28.65
CA ASN A 241 -22.02 -2.00 -28.43
C ASN A 241 -22.38 -1.94 -26.93
N GLN A 242 -22.37 -0.74 -26.33
CA GLN A 242 -22.50 -0.51 -24.88
C GLN A 242 -23.84 -0.97 -24.26
N ALA A 243 -24.79 -1.46 -25.06
CA ALA A 243 -26.16 -1.75 -24.64
C ALA A 243 -26.49 -3.24 -24.40
N THR A 244 -25.64 -4.20 -24.78
CA THR A 244 -26.03 -5.63 -24.81
C THR A 244 -25.10 -6.62 -24.12
N ASP A 245 -23.86 -6.24 -23.76
CA ASP A 245 -22.81 -7.24 -23.50
C ASP A 245 -22.32 -7.25 -22.04
N VAL A 246 -23.24 -7.42 -21.09
CA VAL A 246 -22.91 -7.62 -19.67
C VAL A 246 -23.45 -8.98 -19.24
N TYR A 247 -22.61 -10.01 -19.28
CA TYR A 247 -22.93 -11.32 -18.71
C TYR A 247 -22.23 -11.50 -17.37
N ALA A 248 -22.99 -11.89 -16.34
CA ALA A 248 -22.38 -12.39 -15.12
C ALA A 248 -21.53 -13.65 -15.48
N PRO A 249 -20.27 -13.76 -15.03
CA PRO A 249 -19.38 -14.88 -15.36
C PRO A 249 -20.00 -16.25 -15.04
N GLU A 250 -20.79 -16.31 -13.97
CA GLU A 250 -21.53 -17.49 -13.54
C GLU A 250 -22.69 -17.84 -14.47
N ASN A 251 -23.41 -16.85 -15.01
CA ASN A 251 -24.50 -17.08 -15.96
C ASN A 251 -23.97 -17.48 -17.31
N LEU A 252 -22.82 -16.93 -17.70
CA LEU A 252 -22.10 -17.35 -18.88
C LEU A 252 -21.61 -18.80 -18.73
N LEU A 253 -20.94 -19.12 -17.61
CA LEU A 253 -20.51 -20.49 -17.31
C LEU A 253 -21.70 -21.46 -17.23
N ASN A 254 -22.78 -21.09 -16.55
CA ASN A 254 -24.00 -21.90 -16.45
C ASN A 254 -24.68 -22.06 -17.81
N TYR A 255 -24.71 -21.02 -18.65
CA TYR A 255 -25.18 -21.12 -20.03
C TYR A 255 -24.39 -22.18 -20.79
N TYR A 256 -23.06 -22.14 -20.72
CA TYR A 256 -22.23 -23.13 -21.42
C TYR A 256 -22.34 -24.54 -20.83
N LEU A 257 -22.39 -24.67 -19.51
CA LEU A 257 -22.61 -25.95 -18.81
C LEU A 257 -23.97 -26.57 -19.17
N ASN A 258 -25.00 -25.76 -19.37
CA ASN A 258 -26.34 -26.22 -19.71
C ASN A 258 -26.54 -26.41 -21.22
N THR A 259 -25.74 -25.75 -22.07
CA THR A 259 -25.88 -25.77 -23.53
C THR A 259 -24.98 -26.82 -24.19
N TYR A 260 -23.82 -27.13 -23.59
CA TYR A 260 -22.84 -28.04 -24.16
C TYR A 260 -22.63 -29.27 -23.27
N SER A 261 -22.86 -30.45 -23.83
CA SER A 261 -22.81 -31.73 -23.10
C SER A 261 -21.39 -32.28 -22.90
N ASN A 262 -20.36 -31.67 -23.51
CA ASN A 262 -18.98 -32.09 -23.35
C ASN A 262 -18.07 -30.87 -23.09
N SER A 263 -16.99 -31.08 -22.32
CA SER A 263 -16.09 -30.01 -21.87
C SER A 263 -15.26 -29.39 -22.99
N SER A 264 -14.92 -30.13 -24.04
CA SER A 264 -14.09 -29.65 -25.15
C SER A 264 -14.83 -28.69 -26.09
N SER A 265 -16.06 -29.02 -26.47
CA SER A 265 -16.98 -28.17 -27.25
C SER A 265 -17.40 -26.93 -26.45
N MET A 266 -17.63 -27.10 -25.13
CA MET A 266 -17.89 -26.00 -24.22
C MET A 266 -16.72 -25.01 -24.18
N ALA A 267 -15.50 -25.50 -23.97
CA ALA A 267 -14.29 -24.68 -23.93
C ALA A 267 -14.03 -23.97 -25.27
N ASN A 268 -14.27 -24.66 -26.40
CA ASN A 268 -14.12 -24.07 -27.73
C ASN A 268 -15.17 -22.98 -28.01
N ALA A 269 -16.43 -23.17 -27.61
CA ALA A 269 -17.47 -22.16 -27.75
C ALA A 269 -17.21 -20.93 -26.85
N MET A 270 -16.82 -21.16 -25.59
CA MET A 270 -16.37 -20.10 -24.68
C MET A 270 -15.19 -19.33 -25.26
N TYR A 271 -14.22 -20.03 -25.85
CA TYR A 271 -13.05 -19.43 -26.49
C TYR A 271 -13.45 -18.54 -27.67
N LEU A 272 -14.30 -19.03 -28.57
CA LEU A 272 -14.78 -18.26 -29.73
C LEU A 272 -15.59 -17.03 -29.29
N ASP A 273 -16.39 -17.14 -28.23
CA ASP A 273 -17.16 -15.99 -27.71
C ASP A 273 -16.30 -14.99 -26.95
N ILE A 274 -15.25 -15.41 -26.24
CA ILE A 274 -14.26 -14.50 -25.64
C ILE A 274 -13.42 -13.81 -26.74
N GLN A 275 -13.07 -14.57 -27.78
CA GLN A 275 -12.38 -14.07 -28.97
C GLN A 275 -13.21 -13.01 -29.71
N ASN A 276 -14.53 -13.21 -29.80
CA ASN A 276 -15.44 -12.29 -30.50
C ASN A 276 -15.96 -11.16 -29.59
N ASN A 277 -16.02 -11.36 -28.27
CA ASN A 277 -16.57 -10.44 -27.26
C ASN A 277 -15.54 -10.15 -26.15
N SER A 278 -14.40 -9.57 -26.51
CA SER A 278 -13.24 -9.32 -25.63
C SER A 278 -13.53 -8.40 -24.43
N THR A 279 -14.74 -7.88 -24.27
CA THR A 279 -15.18 -7.07 -23.11
C THR A 279 -15.62 -7.89 -21.91
N ASN A 280 -15.87 -9.19 -22.06
CA ASN A 280 -16.19 -10.09 -20.94
C ASN A 280 -15.00 -10.36 -19.99
N ILE A 281 -13.81 -9.83 -20.30
CA ILE A 281 -12.59 -9.96 -19.48
C ILE A 281 -12.54 -8.90 -18.37
N PHE A 282 -13.34 -7.83 -18.48
CA PHE A 282 -13.35 -6.75 -17.50
C PHE A 282 -14.32 -7.07 -16.35
N PRO A 283 -13.88 -6.96 -15.08
CA PRO A 283 -14.79 -7.02 -13.94
C PRO A 283 -15.90 -5.97 -14.06
N SER A 284 -17.09 -6.27 -13.55
CA SER A 284 -18.14 -5.27 -13.44
C SER A 284 -17.71 -4.14 -12.50
N PRO A 285 -18.26 -2.91 -12.65
CA PRO A 285 -18.06 -1.84 -11.67
C PRO A 285 -18.25 -2.33 -10.24
N TYR A 286 -17.46 -1.78 -9.31
CA TYR A 286 -17.47 -2.12 -7.88
C TYR A 286 -17.13 -3.57 -7.51
N SER A 287 -16.66 -4.39 -8.46
CA SER A 287 -16.08 -5.69 -8.12
C SER A 287 -14.83 -5.52 -7.26
N LEU A 288 -14.60 -6.44 -6.34
CA LEU A 288 -13.37 -6.46 -5.53
C LEU A 288 -12.39 -7.49 -6.09
N ARG A 289 -11.09 -7.16 -6.03
CA ARG A 289 -10.04 -8.13 -6.33
C ARG A 289 -9.74 -8.93 -5.07
N SER A 290 -9.68 -10.24 -5.19
CA SER A 290 -9.11 -11.10 -4.17
C SER A 290 -8.03 -11.94 -4.81
N CYS A 291 -7.12 -12.46 -4.01
CA CYS A 291 -6.13 -13.40 -4.49
C CYS A 291 -5.72 -14.23 -3.29
N PRO A 292 -6.41 -15.33 -2.94
CA PRO A 292 -5.96 -16.16 -1.84
C PRO A 292 -4.63 -16.84 -2.11
N LEU A 293 -3.82 -16.96 -1.05
CA LEU A 293 -2.65 -17.82 -1.02
C LEU A 293 -3.06 -19.25 -0.70
N ARG A 294 -2.64 -20.18 -1.55
CA ARG A 294 -2.91 -21.61 -1.40
C ARG A 294 -1.62 -22.42 -1.38
N ASN A 295 -1.71 -23.66 -0.94
CA ASN A 295 -0.60 -24.60 -1.07
C ASN A 295 -0.20 -24.81 -2.54
N SER A 296 0.94 -25.48 -2.76
CA SER A 296 1.50 -25.73 -4.09
C SER A 296 0.56 -26.39 -5.10
N TYR A 297 -0.45 -27.13 -4.63
CA TYR A 297 -1.47 -27.77 -5.45
C TYR A 297 -2.72 -26.92 -5.69
N GLY A 298 -2.84 -25.76 -5.03
CA GLY A 298 -3.99 -24.87 -5.13
C GLY A 298 -5.25 -25.34 -4.42
N ASN A 299 -5.15 -26.38 -3.59
CA ASN A 299 -6.32 -27.03 -3.02
C ASN A 299 -6.83 -26.30 -1.77
N TYR A 300 -5.93 -25.79 -0.91
CA TYR A 300 -6.27 -25.27 0.41
C TYR A 300 -5.58 -23.94 0.70
N PHE A 301 -6.19 -23.10 1.55
CA PHE A 301 -5.53 -21.90 2.06
C PHE A 301 -4.25 -22.28 2.78
N VAL A 302 -3.21 -21.48 2.54
CA VAL A 302 -1.89 -21.75 3.08
C VAL A 302 -1.92 -21.63 4.61
N GLY A 303 -1.34 -22.61 5.31
CA GLY A 303 -1.36 -22.68 6.78
C GLY A 303 -2.60 -23.32 7.40
N TYR A 304 -3.46 -23.94 6.60
CA TYR A 304 -4.64 -24.69 7.05
C TYR A 304 -4.57 -26.14 6.59
N ASP A 305 -5.10 -27.03 7.43
CA ASP A 305 -5.18 -28.46 7.14
C ASP A 305 -6.25 -28.79 6.08
N SER A 306 -5.89 -29.73 5.20
CA SER A 306 -6.67 -30.17 4.04
C SER A 306 -8.03 -30.80 4.34
N GLN A 307 -8.24 -31.32 5.55
CA GLN A 307 -9.45 -32.10 5.90
C GLN A 307 -10.30 -31.43 6.97
N THR A 308 -9.69 -30.61 7.81
CA THR A 308 -10.31 -30.15 9.06
C THR A 308 -10.42 -28.63 9.21
N ASN A 309 -9.82 -27.86 8.30
CA ASN A 309 -9.65 -26.40 8.42
C ASN A 309 -8.98 -25.94 9.73
N PHE A 310 -8.29 -26.84 10.45
CA PHE A 310 -7.48 -26.45 11.60
C PHE A 310 -6.22 -25.73 11.14
N ILE A 311 -5.79 -24.75 11.93
CA ILE A 311 -4.54 -24.02 11.73
C ILE A 311 -3.36 -24.98 11.90
N GLN A 312 -2.51 -25.07 10.88
CA GLN A 312 -1.30 -25.88 10.94
C GLN A 312 -0.19 -25.17 11.75
N PRO A 313 0.63 -25.91 12.53
CA PRO A 313 1.81 -25.33 13.15
C PRO A 313 2.79 -24.82 12.09
N GLY A 314 3.61 -23.84 12.45
CA GLY A 314 4.60 -23.26 11.55
C GLY A 314 5.77 -22.68 12.33
N ILE A 315 6.79 -22.20 11.61
CA ILE A 315 8.00 -21.62 12.18
C ILE A 315 7.89 -20.10 12.12
N ARG A 316 7.86 -19.44 13.29
CA ARG A 316 7.74 -17.99 13.36
C ARG A 316 9.00 -17.34 12.78
N GLN A 317 8.82 -16.42 11.85
CA GLN A 317 9.88 -15.60 11.29
C GLN A 317 10.06 -14.31 12.12
N SER A 318 11.30 -13.88 12.29
CA SER A 318 11.71 -12.59 12.84
C SER A 318 12.56 -11.87 11.80
N TYR A 319 12.29 -10.59 11.59
CA TYR A 319 12.88 -9.82 10.49
C TYR A 319 13.90 -8.81 11.00
N PHE A 320 15.09 -8.79 10.40
CA PHE A 320 16.19 -7.93 10.79
C PHE A 320 16.65 -7.07 9.60
N ILE A 321 16.70 -5.76 9.83
CA ILE A 321 17.36 -4.78 8.96
C ILE A 321 18.73 -4.53 9.58
N ASP A 322 19.67 -5.39 9.19
CA ASP A 322 21.02 -5.49 9.72
C ASP A 322 22.09 -4.98 8.73
N GLN A 323 21.68 -4.74 7.49
CA GLN A 323 22.52 -4.21 6.41
C GLN A 323 22.00 -2.85 5.92
N ASN A 324 22.88 -2.00 5.40
CA ASN A 324 22.52 -0.74 4.75
C ASN A 324 22.18 -0.95 3.26
N THR A 325 21.32 -1.93 2.96
CA THR A 325 20.89 -2.22 1.58
C THR A 325 20.29 -0.98 0.93
N ASP A 326 20.68 -0.67 -0.31
CA ASP A 326 20.14 0.47 -1.04
C ASP A 326 18.68 0.22 -1.44
N LEU A 327 17.76 0.94 -0.79
CA LEU A 327 16.33 0.84 -1.09
C LEU A 327 15.93 1.45 -2.44
N ASN A 328 16.81 2.19 -3.13
CA ASN A 328 16.51 2.70 -4.47
C ASN A 328 16.37 1.59 -5.51
N ILE A 329 16.85 0.37 -5.23
CA ILE A 329 16.66 -0.80 -6.12
C ILE A 329 15.27 -1.45 -5.96
N ILE A 330 14.54 -1.12 -4.89
CA ILE A 330 13.23 -1.69 -4.56
C ILE A 330 12.14 -0.75 -5.08
N ASN A 331 11.24 -1.28 -5.91
CA ASN A 331 10.14 -0.54 -6.55
C ASN A 331 10.52 0.87 -7.06
N PRO A 332 11.59 1.01 -7.87
CA PRO A 332 12.12 2.32 -8.28
C PRO A 332 11.15 3.17 -9.11
N THR A 333 10.20 2.53 -9.80
CA THR A 333 9.21 3.19 -10.64
C THR A 333 8.14 3.90 -9.82
N GLU A 334 7.53 3.20 -8.86
CA GLU A 334 6.45 3.76 -8.04
C GLU A 334 6.97 4.47 -6.80
N LYS A 335 8.18 4.13 -6.35
CA LYS A 335 8.80 4.60 -5.10
C LYS A 335 7.91 4.35 -3.88
N VAL A 336 7.29 3.17 -3.84
CA VAL A 336 6.46 2.72 -2.72
C VAL A 336 7.08 1.47 -2.12
N ILE A 337 7.44 1.57 -0.85
CA ILE A 337 7.91 0.46 -0.03
C ILE A 337 6.82 0.14 0.99
N TYR A 338 6.40 -1.12 1.02
CA TYR A 338 5.43 -1.59 1.98
C TYR A 338 6.14 -1.97 3.27
N ASN A 339 5.69 -1.41 4.39
CA ASN A 339 6.28 -1.73 5.69
C ASN A 339 5.98 -3.20 6.05
N PRO A 340 6.95 -3.95 6.59
CA PRO A 340 6.73 -5.30 7.09
C PRO A 340 5.96 -5.22 8.40
N SER A 341 5.37 -6.33 8.82
CA SER A 341 4.73 -6.51 10.11
C SER A 341 5.51 -5.90 11.27
N GLU A 342 6.78 -6.27 11.34
CA GLU A 342 7.77 -5.75 12.26
C GLU A 342 9.16 -5.96 11.67
N ALA A 343 10.12 -5.13 12.10
CA ALA A 343 11.53 -5.36 11.83
C ALA A 343 12.39 -4.83 12.97
N THR A 344 13.42 -5.59 13.34
CA THR A 344 14.47 -5.15 14.27
C THR A 344 15.59 -4.50 13.47
N ILE A 345 16.00 -3.30 13.86
CA ILE A 345 17.03 -2.52 13.19
C ILE A 345 18.31 -2.62 13.99
N THR A 346 19.35 -3.18 13.36
CA THR A 346 20.72 -3.22 13.88
C THR A 346 21.71 -2.57 12.91
N ALA A 347 21.26 -2.23 11.71
CA ALA A 347 22.04 -1.48 10.72
C ALA A 347 22.53 -0.13 11.30
N ASN A 348 23.80 0.17 11.06
CA ASN A 348 24.48 1.33 11.65
C ASN A 348 24.04 2.67 11.03
N ASN A 349 23.44 2.68 9.84
CA ASN A 349 22.75 3.82 9.25
C ASN A 349 21.91 3.41 8.03
N PHE A 350 20.71 2.91 8.30
CA PHE A 350 19.77 2.53 7.26
C PHE A 350 19.01 3.75 6.71
N ILE A 351 18.87 3.86 5.39
CA ILE A 351 18.35 5.09 4.74
C ILE A 351 16.96 4.82 4.17
N PHE A 352 16.00 5.66 4.57
CA PHE A 352 14.71 5.80 3.89
C PHE A 352 14.89 6.87 2.80
N PRO A 353 14.91 6.48 1.51
CA PRO A 353 15.38 7.35 0.44
C PRO A 353 14.39 8.45 0.06
N GLN A 354 14.91 9.59 -0.38
CA GLN A 354 14.13 10.77 -0.75
C GLN A 354 12.98 10.46 -1.71
N GLY A 355 11.80 10.97 -1.39
CA GLY A 355 10.61 10.90 -2.23
C GLY A 355 9.90 9.55 -2.22
N TYR A 356 10.37 8.57 -1.44
CA TYR A 356 9.70 7.30 -1.26
C TYR A 356 8.52 7.38 -0.28
N THR A 357 7.54 6.53 -0.50
CA THR A 357 6.41 6.31 0.40
C THR A 357 6.60 4.98 1.11
N PHE A 358 6.55 5.00 2.44
CA PHE A 358 6.55 3.84 3.31
C PHE A 358 5.13 3.65 3.86
N LYS A 359 4.45 2.57 3.49
CA LYS A 359 3.06 2.33 3.93
C LYS A 359 2.77 0.88 4.30
N THR A 360 1.93 0.66 5.29
CA THR A 360 1.47 -0.71 5.62
C THR A 360 0.35 -1.13 4.66
N ILE A 361 0.30 -2.41 4.28
CA ILE A 361 -0.81 -2.94 3.49
C ILE A 361 -2.08 -2.94 4.34
N ARG A 362 -3.17 -2.42 3.79
CA ARG A 362 -4.50 -2.54 4.36
C ARG A 362 -5.13 -3.87 3.93
N GLY A 363 -5.59 -4.68 4.90
CA GLY A 363 -6.21 -5.99 4.65
C GLY A 363 -7.65 -5.93 4.15
N VAL A 364 -8.32 -4.79 4.29
CA VAL A 364 -9.72 -4.58 3.90
C VAL A 364 -9.79 -3.41 2.91
N TYR A 365 -10.62 -3.52 1.87
CA TYR A 365 -10.85 -2.40 0.97
C TYR A 365 -11.44 -1.19 1.72
N PRO A 366 -10.91 0.04 1.53
CA PRO A 366 -11.52 1.22 2.12
C PRO A 366 -12.89 1.49 1.49
N SER A 367 -13.82 2.01 2.29
CA SER A 367 -15.05 2.61 1.76
C SER A 367 -14.73 3.96 1.11
N GLY A 368 -15.63 4.45 0.26
CA GLY A 368 -15.54 5.78 -0.33
C GLY A 368 -15.54 6.89 0.72
N ASN A 369 -16.25 6.70 1.84
CA ASN A 369 -16.21 7.64 2.96
C ASN A 369 -14.85 7.64 3.67
N ASP A 370 -14.24 6.48 3.87
CA ASP A 370 -12.90 6.38 4.46
C ASP A 370 -11.87 7.09 3.57
N ALA A 371 -11.94 6.87 2.25
CA ALA A 371 -11.07 7.50 1.27
C ALA A 371 -11.30 9.02 1.19
N LEU A 372 -12.54 9.48 1.21
CA LEU A 372 -12.87 10.91 1.23
C LEU A 372 -12.36 11.59 2.51
N ALA A 373 -12.53 10.96 3.67
CA ALA A 373 -12.05 11.47 4.95
C ALA A 373 -10.50 11.53 4.98
N ALA A 374 -9.83 10.54 4.41
CA ALA A 374 -8.36 10.51 4.34
C ALA A 374 -7.77 11.39 3.22
N ARG A 375 -8.58 12.04 2.37
CA ARG A 375 -8.11 12.89 1.27
C ARG A 375 -7.74 14.30 1.76
N ILE A 376 -6.70 14.35 2.57
CA ILE A 376 -6.20 15.58 3.22
C ILE A 376 -4.77 15.93 2.77
N PRO A 377 -4.36 17.21 2.83
CA PRO A 377 -3.00 17.65 2.47
C PRO A 377 -1.89 16.91 3.23
N GLU A 378 -2.12 16.56 4.49
CA GLU A 378 -1.19 15.86 5.38
C GLU A 378 -0.86 14.44 4.86
N ASN A 379 -1.80 13.84 4.13
CA ASN A 379 -1.63 12.56 3.44
C ASN A 379 -1.04 12.72 2.03
N GLY A 380 -0.69 13.95 1.63
CA GLY A 380 -0.21 14.26 0.28
C GLY A 380 -1.31 14.33 -0.77
N CYS A 381 -2.56 14.51 -0.35
CA CYS A 381 -3.73 14.54 -1.23
C CYS A 381 -4.20 15.98 -1.53
N ASN A 382 -4.94 16.12 -2.63
CA ASN A 382 -5.68 17.32 -2.99
C ASN A 382 -7.09 16.96 -3.48
N SER A 383 -7.92 17.95 -3.80
CA SER A 383 -9.31 17.75 -4.24
C SER A 383 -9.47 16.93 -5.53
N SER A 384 -8.41 16.79 -6.32
CA SER A 384 -8.36 16.01 -7.56
C SER A 384 -7.68 14.65 -7.40
N THR A 385 -7.28 14.27 -6.18
CA THR A 385 -6.68 12.96 -5.93
C THR A 385 -7.76 11.89 -6.05
N ASP A 386 -7.47 10.88 -6.87
CA ASP A 386 -8.30 9.70 -7.05
C ASP A 386 -8.46 8.97 -5.71
N LEU A 387 -9.71 8.67 -5.34
CA LEU A 387 -10.03 8.04 -4.06
C LEU A 387 -9.44 6.64 -3.93
N ARG A 388 -9.14 5.95 -5.04
CA ARG A 388 -8.48 4.64 -5.06
C ARG A 388 -6.99 4.72 -4.68
N ASP A 389 -6.42 5.91 -4.82
CA ASP A 389 -5.00 6.19 -4.55
C ASP A 389 -4.77 6.87 -3.19
N VAL A 390 -5.84 7.30 -2.51
CA VAL A 390 -5.73 7.93 -1.19
C VAL A 390 -5.18 6.93 -0.18
N PRO A 391 -4.11 7.28 0.57
CA PRO A 391 -3.61 6.43 1.65
C PRO A 391 -4.59 6.50 2.82
N VAL A 392 -5.51 5.54 2.88
CA VAL A 392 -6.41 5.38 4.02
C VAL A 392 -5.67 4.71 5.18
N VAL A 393 -5.96 5.13 6.41
CA VAL A 393 -5.41 4.52 7.62
C VAL A 393 -5.61 3.00 7.57
N THR A 394 -4.55 2.26 7.83
CA THR A 394 -4.59 0.80 7.87
C THR A 394 -5.56 0.32 8.96
N ASP A 395 -6.49 -0.53 8.56
CA ASP A 395 -7.41 -1.23 9.45
C ASP A 395 -7.12 -2.74 9.36
N LEU A 396 -6.49 -3.28 10.41
CA LEU A 396 -6.29 -4.73 10.58
C LEU A 396 -7.09 -5.24 11.79
N THR A 397 -8.22 -4.61 12.12
CA THR A 397 -9.10 -5.07 13.22
C THR A 397 -9.64 -6.50 13.05
N SER A 398 -9.46 -7.09 11.87
CA SER A 398 -9.75 -8.50 11.57
C SER A 398 -8.58 -9.46 11.85
N GLU A 399 -7.38 -8.96 12.17
CA GLU A 399 -6.28 -9.79 12.67
C GLU A 399 -6.58 -10.29 14.08
N ASN A 400 -6.13 -11.51 14.40
CA ASN A 400 -6.35 -12.10 15.72
C ASN A 400 -5.66 -11.24 16.80
N PRO A 401 -6.39 -10.73 17.80
CA PRO A 401 -5.79 -9.94 18.88
C PRO A 401 -4.77 -10.71 19.71
N ASP A 402 -4.76 -12.05 19.71
CA ASP A 402 -3.73 -12.87 20.38
C ASP A 402 -2.40 -12.88 19.60
N ASP A 403 -2.46 -12.83 18.27
CA ASP A 403 -1.25 -12.57 17.48
C ASP A 403 -0.75 -11.15 17.79
N ALA A 404 -1.67 -10.18 17.98
CA ALA A 404 -1.37 -8.82 18.45
C ALA A 404 -0.92 -8.73 19.93
N ALA A 405 -1.22 -9.72 20.77
CA ALA A 405 -0.89 -9.76 22.20
C ALA A 405 0.56 -10.22 22.49
N ASN A 406 1.19 -10.94 21.56
CA ASN A 406 2.63 -11.26 21.61
C ASN A 406 3.53 -10.07 21.29
N PHE A 407 2.94 -8.90 20.98
CA PHE A 407 3.66 -7.65 20.82
C PHE A 407 3.52 -6.87 22.13
N PRO A 408 4.63 -6.46 22.79
CA PRO A 408 4.53 -5.70 24.03
C PRO A 408 3.80 -4.39 23.76
N LEU A 409 2.55 -4.35 24.22
CA LEU A 409 1.67 -3.20 24.23
C LEU A 409 2.27 -2.15 25.16
N SER A 410 2.38 -0.91 24.67
CA SER A 410 2.19 0.21 25.59
C SER A 410 0.78 0.05 26.18
N THR A 411 0.67 0.05 27.50
CA THR A 411 -0.57 -0.18 28.28
C THR A 411 -1.67 0.87 28.06
N GLN A 412 -1.59 1.70 27.02
CA GLN A 412 -2.53 2.76 26.69
C GLN A 412 -3.36 2.38 25.46
N ALA A 413 -4.66 2.24 25.68
CA ALA A 413 -5.64 1.96 24.65
C ALA A 413 -5.87 3.19 23.75
N LEU A 414 -5.12 3.26 22.65
CA LEU A 414 -5.61 3.85 21.41
C LEU A 414 -5.27 2.91 20.26
N THR A 415 -6.32 2.25 19.78
CA THR A 415 -6.35 1.07 18.89
C THR A 415 -5.70 1.25 17.51
N LYS A 416 -5.36 2.47 17.08
CA LYS A 416 -4.88 2.74 15.71
C LYS A 416 -3.46 2.24 15.42
N HIS A 417 -2.53 2.34 16.39
CA HIS A 417 -1.14 1.93 16.20
C HIS A 417 -0.88 0.46 16.56
N LEU A 418 -1.87 -0.23 17.15
CA LEU A 418 -1.79 -1.67 17.45
C LEU A 418 -1.49 -2.51 16.21
N TYR A 419 -2.02 -2.08 15.07
CA TYR A 419 -1.96 -2.78 13.80
C TYR A 419 -0.94 -2.18 12.82
N ALA A 420 -0.23 -1.13 13.23
CA ALA A 420 0.80 -0.50 12.44
C ALA A 420 2.03 -1.43 12.26
N SER A 421 2.87 -1.13 11.28
CA SER A 421 4.17 -1.79 11.14
C SER A 421 5.15 -1.25 12.17
N ARG A 422 5.93 -2.11 12.85
CA ARG A 422 6.80 -1.67 13.96
C ARG A 422 8.28 -1.85 13.67
N TYR A 423 9.05 -0.78 13.85
CA TYR A 423 10.49 -0.76 13.70
C TYR A 423 11.16 -0.67 15.09
N TYR A 424 11.81 -1.74 15.53
CA TYR A 424 12.54 -1.77 16.81
C TYR A 424 14.00 -1.38 16.59
N MET A 425 14.36 -0.17 16.98
CA MET A 425 15.72 0.34 16.76
C MET A 425 16.60 -0.02 17.96
N GLU A 426 17.58 -0.90 17.76
CA GLU A 426 18.48 -1.37 18.82
C GLU A 426 19.65 -0.42 19.05
N ASN A 427 20.39 -0.66 20.13
CA ASN A 427 21.61 0.09 20.45
C ASN A 427 22.59 0.12 19.26
N ASN A 428 23.20 1.29 19.02
CA ASN A 428 24.08 1.60 17.89
C ASN A 428 23.42 1.56 16.50
N SER A 429 22.13 1.28 16.40
CA SER A 429 21.41 1.37 15.12
C SER A 429 21.09 2.82 14.77
N LYS A 430 20.92 3.08 13.48
CA LYS A 430 20.43 4.38 13.02
C LYS A 430 19.53 4.22 11.81
N ILE A 431 18.43 4.97 11.80
CA ILE A 431 17.64 5.22 10.59
C ILE A 431 17.79 6.70 10.23
N THR A 432 18.09 6.97 8.96
CA THR A 432 18.01 8.31 8.37
C THR A 432 16.83 8.38 7.42
N ILE A 433 15.90 9.28 7.69
CA ILE A 433 14.73 9.58 6.88
C ILE A 433 15.05 10.83 6.08
N GLN A 434 15.31 10.64 4.79
CA GLN A 434 15.62 11.74 3.88
C GLN A 434 14.37 12.57 3.58
N ASN A 435 14.59 13.81 3.13
CA ASN A 435 13.52 14.73 2.77
C ASN A 435 12.46 14.12 1.84
N CYS A 436 11.23 14.64 1.91
CA CYS A 436 10.09 14.17 1.09
C CYS A 436 9.70 12.69 1.26
N VAL A 437 10.19 11.99 2.28
CA VAL A 437 9.69 10.64 2.60
C VAL A 437 8.28 10.75 3.19
N ARG A 438 7.37 9.87 2.74
CA ARG A 438 6.02 9.75 3.29
C ARG A 438 5.95 8.53 4.21
N LEU A 439 5.41 8.69 5.41
CA LEU A 439 5.32 7.63 6.40
C LEU A 439 3.84 7.37 6.75
N PHE A 440 3.39 6.16 6.46
CA PHE A 440 2.02 5.74 6.69
C PHE A 440 1.95 4.42 7.46
N ASP A 441 1.20 4.47 8.55
CA ASP A 441 0.79 3.41 9.44
C ASP A 441 1.97 2.58 9.97
N CYS A 442 2.96 3.27 10.56
CA CYS A 442 4.14 2.66 11.19
C CYS A 442 4.47 3.26 12.56
N THR A 443 5.28 2.55 13.35
CA THR A 443 5.77 2.97 14.66
C THR A 443 7.27 2.71 14.77
N PHE A 444 8.01 3.68 15.30
CA PHE A 444 9.44 3.56 15.58
C PHE A 444 9.67 3.51 17.10
N ASP A 445 10.26 2.42 17.57
CA ASP A 445 10.69 2.26 18.95
C ASP A 445 12.18 2.57 19.03
N VAL A 446 12.53 3.75 19.55
CA VAL A 446 13.90 4.27 19.52
C VAL A 446 14.57 4.00 20.87
N LYS A 447 15.21 2.83 21.01
CA LYS A 447 15.87 2.41 22.27
C LYS A 447 17.14 3.20 22.54
N GLN A 448 17.60 3.15 23.79
CA GLN A 448 18.89 3.71 24.19
C GLN A 448 20.02 3.34 23.22
N GLY A 449 20.79 4.36 22.80
CA GLY A 449 21.89 4.21 21.85
C GLY A 449 21.49 4.13 20.37
N ALA A 450 20.19 4.00 20.05
CA ALA A 450 19.67 4.12 18.69
C ALA A 450 19.47 5.58 18.28
N THR A 451 19.51 5.86 16.97
CA THR A 451 19.24 7.20 16.43
C THR A 451 18.23 7.17 15.29
N LEU A 452 17.12 7.89 15.45
CA LEU A 452 16.19 8.21 14.38
C LEU A 452 16.43 9.66 13.92
N LEU A 453 16.90 9.82 12.70
CA LEU A 453 17.23 11.12 12.11
C LEU A 453 16.25 11.45 10.99
N PHE A 454 15.55 12.57 11.10
CA PHE A 454 14.90 13.22 9.96
C PHE A 454 15.86 14.29 9.44
N ASP A 455 16.23 14.22 8.16
CA ASP A 455 17.10 15.22 7.55
C ASP A 455 16.39 16.58 7.47
N ASP A 456 15.08 16.57 7.19
CA ASP A 456 14.23 17.76 7.08
C ASP A 456 12.78 17.48 7.47
N TYR A 457 12.49 17.56 8.77
CA TYR A 457 11.23 17.15 9.39
C TYR A 457 9.97 17.80 8.76
N PRO A 458 9.94 19.10 8.43
CA PRO A 458 8.80 19.73 7.75
C PRO A 458 8.45 19.18 6.36
N THR A 459 9.37 18.49 5.69
CA THR A 459 9.18 18.02 4.31
C THR A 459 8.47 16.67 4.21
N HIS A 460 8.29 15.97 5.32
CA HIS A 460 7.67 14.65 5.35
C HIS A 460 6.15 14.74 5.32
N LEU A 461 5.53 13.70 4.76
CA LEU A 461 4.07 13.55 4.73
C LEU A 461 3.65 12.35 5.58
N GLY A 462 2.42 12.40 6.07
CA GLY A 462 1.98 11.63 7.23
C GLY A 462 2.28 12.41 8.51
N LYS A 463 1.32 12.46 9.42
CA LYS A 463 1.43 13.21 10.66
C LYS A 463 1.94 12.31 11.79
N GLU A 464 2.92 12.79 12.56
CA GLU A 464 3.36 12.10 13.78
C GLU A 464 2.24 12.14 14.84
N ASP A 465 2.03 11.03 15.55
CA ASP A 465 1.18 10.92 16.73
C ASP A 465 1.69 11.81 17.85
N HIS A 466 1.09 12.99 17.99
CA HIS A 466 1.21 13.87 19.14
C HIS A 466 -0.14 13.92 19.86
N SER A 467 -0.12 13.93 21.20
CA SER A 467 -1.30 13.93 22.10
C SER A 467 -2.47 14.82 21.71
N TYR A 468 -2.21 15.92 21.01
CA TYR A 468 -3.19 16.95 20.71
C TYR A 468 -4.00 16.72 19.43
N ASP A 469 -3.53 15.90 18.47
CA ASP A 469 -4.25 15.66 17.20
C ASP A 469 -4.05 14.24 16.67
N ARG A 470 -4.63 13.25 17.36
CA ARG A 470 -4.53 11.81 17.03
C ARG A 470 -5.51 11.34 15.93
N GLN A 471 -6.29 12.25 15.35
CA GLN A 471 -7.33 11.85 14.39
C GLN A 471 -6.69 11.49 13.04
N ASP A 472 -5.72 12.28 12.59
CA ASP A 472 -5.08 12.15 11.27
C ASP A 472 -3.63 11.65 11.31
N CYS A 473 -3.15 11.21 12.48
CA CYS A 473 -1.80 10.68 12.63
C CYS A 473 -1.60 9.39 11.84
N ARG A 474 -0.44 9.31 11.21
CA ARG A 474 -0.03 8.24 10.31
C ARG A 474 1.19 7.50 10.79
N PHE A 475 2.01 8.04 11.68
CA PHE A 475 3.09 7.29 12.30
C PHE A 475 3.30 7.71 13.75
N LYS A 476 3.98 6.87 14.52
CA LYS A 476 4.29 7.13 15.93
C LYS A 476 5.78 6.97 16.19
N ILE A 477 6.33 7.79 17.07
CA ILE A 477 7.68 7.63 17.60
C ILE A 477 7.57 7.36 19.10
N GLN A 478 8.08 6.22 19.55
CA GLN A 478 8.25 5.90 20.96
C GLN A 478 9.72 6.09 21.32
N THR A 479 10.04 7.20 21.98
CA THR A 479 11.38 7.44 22.52
C THR A 479 11.57 6.57 23.75
N LEU A 480 12.46 5.59 23.70
CA LEU A 480 12.79 4.65 24.78
C LEU A 480 14.26 4.82 25.21
N GLY A 481 14.69 6.07 25.42
CA GLY A 481 16.06 6.45 25.74
C GLY A 481 16.94 6.81 24.54
N GLY A 482 16.49 6.53 23.31
CA GLY A 482 17.26 6.82 22.09
C GLY A 482 17.18 8.27 21.62
N ALA A 483 17.97 8.60 20.60
CA ALA A 483 18.04 9.94 20.02
C ALA A 483 17.05 10.10 18.86
N VAL A 484 16.16 11.10 18.92
CA VAL A 484 15.23 11.45 17.84
C VAL A 484 15.53 12.88 17.38
N LEU A 485 16.05 13.03 16.16
CA LEU A 485 16.44 14.32 15.59
C LEU A 485 15.39 14.75 14.56
N ARG A 486 14.52 15.70 14.94
CA ARG A 486 13.51 16.29 14.04
C ARG A 486 14.06 17.57 13.42
N ASN A 487 15.07 17.44 12.57
CA ASN A 487 15.80 18.62 12.09
C ASN A 487 14.87 19.57 11.31
N TYR A 488 15.04 20.86 11.61
CA TYR A 488 14.22 21.97 11.12
C TYR A 488 12.75 21.94 11.53
N ALA A 489 12.36 21.12 12.53
CA ALA A 489 11.10 21.36 13.22
C ALA A 489 11.08 22.76 13.85
N ASP A 490 9.91 23.39 13.92
CA ASP A 490 9.77 24.71 14.54
C ASP A 490 10.25 24.71 16.00
N ILE A 491 9.79 23.70 16.75
CA ILE A 491 10.17 23.44 18.12
C ILE A 491 10.59 21.97 18.22
N GLN A 492 11.72 21.68 18.88
CA GLN A 492 12.08 20.33 19.29
C GLN A 492 12.02 20.17 20.81
N TYR A 493 11.38 19.09 21.26
CA TYR A 493 11.33 18.67 22.66
C TYR A 493 12.27 17.48 22.86
N LEU A 494 13.22 17.62 23.77
CA LEU A 494 14.21 16.61 24.11
C LEU A 494 13.95 16.13 25.54
N GLN A 495 13.31 14.98 25.65
CA GLN A 495 12.90 14.34 26.91
C GLN A 495 13.09 12.83 26.80
N ASN A 496 13.22 12.15 27.94
CA ASN A 496 13.40 10.69 28.00
C ASN A 496 14.58 10.20 27.13
N GLY A 497 15.64 11.00 27.09
CA GLY A 497 16.84 10.73 26.31
C GLY A 497 17.95 10.25 27.23
N ASN A 498 18.56 9.10 26.91
CA ASN A 498 19.73 8.59 27.61
C ASN A 498 20.85 8.41 26.57
N ILE A 499 21.46 9.53 26.19
CA ILE A 499 22.28 9.66 25.00
C ILE A 499 23.67 9.08 25.25
N THR A 500 24.01 8.01 24.54
CA THR A 500 25.28 7.26 24.66
C THR A 500 26.09 7.24 23.36
N GLN A 501 25.54 7.83 22.30
CA GLN A 501 26.12 7.84 20.95
C GLN A 501 27.41 8.68 20.94
N THR A 502 28.50 8.08 20.49
CA THR A 502 29.82 8.73 20.41
C THR A 502 30.01 9.54 19.12
N TYR A 503 29.19 9.29 18.11
CA TYR A 503 29.16 10.12 16.90
C TYR A 503 28.38 11.43 17.17
N PRO A 504 28.70 12.52 16.46
CA PRO A 504 28.02 13.80 16.66
C PRO A 504 26.52 13.72 16.37
N LEU A 505 25.69 14.07 17.35
CA LEU A 505 24.27 14.31 17.21
C LEU A 505 24.03 15.82 17.14
N HIS A 506 23.46 16.28 16.03
CA HIS A 506 23.20 17.70 15.82
C HIS A 506 21.69 17.95 15.68
N TYR A 507 21.07 18.41 16.76
CA TYR A 507 19.66 18.79 16.82
C TYR A 507 19.48 20.21 16.31
N LYS A 508 18.67 20.36 15.26
CA LYS A 508 18.41 21.66 14.62
C LYS A 508 16.94 22.05 14.70
N ALA A 509 16.59 23.15 15.35
CA ALA A 509 15.22 23.68 15.35
C ALA A 509 15.15 25.06 14.71
N VAL A 510 14.06 25.37 14.00
CA VAL A 510 13.87 26.70 13.40
C VAL A 510 13.79 27.76 14.48
N SER A 511 12.96 27.56 15.50
CA SER A 511 12.74 28.56 16.55
C SER A 511 13.38 28.14 17.87
N LYS A 512 12.97 27.01 18.46
CA LYS A 512 13.29 26.67 19.86
C LYS A 512 13.66 25.20 20.08
N ILE A 513 14.51 24.96 21.08
CA ILE A 513 14.74 23.63 21.66
C ILE A 513 14.44 23.69 23.15
N TYR A 514 13.66 22.73 23.65
CA TYR A 514 13.47 22.49 25.08
C TYR A 514 14.09 21.13 25.44
N ALA A 515 14.95 21.08 26.45
CA ALA A 515 15.54 19.84 26.95
C ALA A 515 15.36 19.73 28.47
N GLY A 516 14.81 18.61 28.95
CA GLY A 516 14.48 18.42 30.35
C GLY A 516 13.59 17.19 30.59
N ASN A 517 12.98 17.07 31.77
CA ASN A 517 12.16 15.91 32.13
C ASN A 517 10.65 16.05 31.95
N ASP A 518 10.14 17.28 31.81
CA ASP A 518 8.72 17.58 31.56
C ASP A 518 8.58 18.75 30.58
N VAL A 519 9.25 18.62 29.43
CA VAL A 519 9.30 19.63 28.37
C VAL A 519 8.39 19.30 27.19
N ASP A 520 8.13 18.02 26.92
CA ASP A 520 7.18 17.60 25.89
C ASP A 520 5.77 17.62 26.50
N LEU A 521 4.79 18.23 25.84
CA LEU A 521 3.41 18.28 26.33
C LEU A 521 2.64 16.97 26.08
N ASP A 522 3.20 16.02 25.33
CA ASP A 522 2.60 14.73 25.11
C ASP A 522 2.59 13.86 26.38
N SER A 523 1.39 13.42 26.79
CA SER A 523 1.19 12.57 27.95
C SER A 523 1.69 11.13 27.77
N ASP A 524 1.85 10.68 26.53
CA ASP A 524 2.34 9.33 26.20
C ASP A 524 3.88 9.27 26.21
N VAL A 525 4.55 10.42 26.12
CA VAL A 525 6.02 10.49 26.23
C VAL A 525 6.39 10.46 27.72
N PRO A 526 7.19 9.47 28.18
CA PRO A 526 7.59 9.40 29.59
C PRO A 526 8.25 10.70 30.06
N LYS A 527 7.81 11.22 31.22
CA LYS A 527 8.38 12.41 31.87
C LYS A 527 9.69 12.07 32.60
N GLN A 528 10.72 11.76 31.82
CA GLN A 528 12.05 11.36 32.31
C GLN A 528 13.12 12.32 31.83
N ASP A 529 14.19 12.41 32.60
CA ASP A 529 15.37 13.25 32.34
C ASP A 529 15.95 13.05 30.92
N TYR A 530 16.53 14.12 30.40
CA TYR A 530 17.36 14.09 29.21
C TYR A 530 18.83 14.16 29.62
N VAL A 531 19.53 13.04 29.45
CA VAL A 531 20.89 12.82 29.94
C VAL A 531 21.85 12.63 28.76
N VAL A 532 22.85 13.51 28.67
CA VAL A 532 24.00 13.36 27.78
C VAL A 532 25.13 12.69 28.55
N ASN A 533 25.40 11.42 28.26
CA ASN A 533 26.38 10.62 29.00
C ASN A 533 27.83 11.00 28.67
N SER A 534 28.76 10.57 29.54
CA SER A 534 30.20 10.63 29.26
C SER A 534 30.52 9.98 27.91
N GLY A 535 31.30 10.67 27.07
CA GLY A 535 31.67 10.23 25.73
C GLY A 535 30.65 10.56 24.64
N ALA A 536 29.43 10.99 24.99
CA ALA A 536 28.44 11.40 24.01
C ALA A 536 28.75 12.80 23.43
N ASN A 537 28.33 13.04 22.19
CA ASN A 537 28.54 14.31 21.50
C ASN A 537 27.23 14.89 20.99
N VAL A 538 26.77 15.97 21.62
CA VAL A 538 25.49 16.63 21.34
C VAL A 538 25.70 18.10 21.04
N THR A 539 25.16 18.55 19.91
CA THR A 539 25.00 19.96 19.56
C THR A 539 23.52 20.29 19.44
N LEU A 540 23.08 21.28 20.20
CA LEU A 540 21.76 21.89 20.09
C LEU A 540 21.90 23.21 19.34
N GLN A 541 21.15 23.39 18.25
CA GLN A 541 21.15 24.62 17.46
C GLN A 541 19.70 25.07 17.22
N ALA A 542 19.37 26.29 17.66
CA ALA A 542 18.07 26.92 17.45
C ALA A 542 18.25 28.40 17.13
N ASN A 543 17.40 28.97 16.28
CA ASN A 543 17.54 30.39 15.92
C ASN A 543 17.31 31.32 17.11
N ASP A 544 16.26 31.07 17.88
CA ASP A 544 15.81 32.01 18.90
C ASP A 544 16.40 31.66 20.26
N VAL A 545 16.02 30.51 20.83
CA VAL A 545 16.35 30.15 22.22
C VAL A 545 16.49 28.64 22.41
N ILE A 546 17.42 28.24 23.28
CA ILE A 546 17.55 26.87 23.79
C ILE A 546 17.29 26.90 25.30
N TYR A 547 16.26 26.18 25.74
CA TYR A 547 15.86 26.04 27.13
C TYR A 547 16.40 24.72 27.70
N LEU A 548 17.29 24.83 28.68
CA LEU A 548 17.79 23.69 29.47
C LEU A 548 17.05 23.72 30.81
N GLU A 549 15.97 22.93 30.87
CA GLU A 549 15.03 22.87 31.98
C GLU A 549 15.46 21.83 33.02
N PRO A 550 14.82 21.78 34.21
CA PRO A 550 15.03 20.69 35.16
C PRO A 550 14.97 19.31 34.50
N GLY A 551 15.87 18.42 34.92
CA GLY A 551 16.04 17.09 34.33
C GLY A 551 16.95 17.05 33.10
N PHE A 552 17.50 18.17 32.65
CA PHE A 552 18.63 18.16 31.71
C PHE A 552 19.96 17.89 32.45
N HIS A 553 20.73 16.92 31.96
CA HIS A 553 22.06 16.60 32.50
C HIS A 553 23.09 16.45 31.38
N ALA A 554 24.22 17.14 31.49
CA ALA A 554 25.42 16.86 30.71
C ALA A 554 26.51 16.33 31.64
N LEU A 555 26.80 15.04 31.55
CA LEU A 555 27.71 14.38 32.48
C LEU A 555 29.18 14.71 32.15
N SER A 556 30.04 14.66 33.16
CA SER A 556 31.49 14.83 32.97
C SER A 556 32.02 13.87 31.90
N GLY A 557 32.81 14.38 30.96
CA GLY A 557 33.33 13.62 29.82
C GLY A 557 32.43 13.64 28.57
N SER A 558 31.25 14.28 28.61
CA SER A 558 30.45 14.56 27.42
C SER A 558 30.97 15.79 26.64
N ILE A 559 30.64 15.86 25.35
CA ILE A 559 30.77 17.06 24.53
C ILE A 559 29.37 17.61 24.32
N PHE A 560 29.10 18.80 24.86
CA PHE A 560 27.81 19.46 24.74
C PHE A 560 27.99 20.90 24.28
N HIS A 561 27.38 21.24 23.14
CA HIS A 561 27.31 22.60 22.62
C HIS A 561 25.85 23.05 22.49
N ALA A 562 25.56 24.28 22.90
CA ALA A 562 24.27 24.95 22.67
C ALA A 562 24.53 26.25 21.92
N ILE A 563 23.92 26.41 20.76
CA ILE A 563 24.18 27.51 19.82
C ILE A 563 22.86 28.19 19.45
N ALA A 564 22.67 29.42 19.93
CA ALA A 564 21.56 30.29 19.51
C ALA A 564 21.91 30.98 18.18
N SER A 565 21.68 30.28 17.07
CA SER A 565 21.92 30.77 15.72
C SER A 565 21.02 30.05 14.73
N SER A 566 20.70 30.70 13.61
CA SER A 566 19.93 30.06 12.54
C SER A 566 20.54 28.71 12.14
N PRO A 567 19.77 27.61 12.14
CA PRO A 567 20.26 26.30 11.69
C PRO A 567 20.43 26.22 10.16
N GLY A 568 20.15 27.30 9.44
CA GLY A 568 19.94 27.31 7.98
C GLY A 568 18.45 27.25 7.64
N THR A 569 18.17 27.05 6.35
CA THR A 569 16.79 26.96 5.84
C THR A 569 16.41 25.50 5.60
N SER A 570 15.21 25.13 6.08
CA SER A 570 14.51 23.93 5.59
C SER A 570 14.29 24.03 4.08
N ILE A 571 14.26 22.89 3.40
CA ILE A 571 13.88 22.77 2.00
C ILE A 571 12.38 23.08 1.88
N ALA A 572 11.95 23.67 0.76
CA ALA A 572 10.54 23.92 0.52
C ALA A 572 9.70 22.62 0.68
N PRO A 573 8.47 22.69 1.24
CA PRO A 573 7.60 21.55 1.38
C PRO A 573 7.43 20.85 0.04
N CYS A 574 7.53 19.52 0.06
CA CYS A 574 7.42 18.73 -1.15
C CYS A 574 6.01 18.90 -1.70
N THR A 575 5.87 19.37 -2.94
CA THR A 575 4.55 19.55 -3.54
C THR A 575 3.85 18.18 -3.59
N PRO A 576 2.57 18.09 -3.21
CA PRO A 576 1.75 16.90 -3.44
C PRO A 576 1.47 16.77 -4.95
N SER A 577 2.49 16.41 -5.72
CA SER A 577 2.42 16.29 -7.18
C SER A 577 3.45 15.28 -7.69
N ALA A 578 3.17 14.02 -7.39
CA ALA A 578 3.74 12.90 -8.16
C ALA A 578 2.85 11.65 -8.08
N PHE A 579 2.11 11.45 -6.98
CA PHE A 579 1.25 10.28 -6.81
C PHE A 579 0.08 10.28 -7.80
N SER A 580 -0.61 11.42 -7.95
CA SER A 580 -1.72 11.64 -8.88
C SER A 580 -1.32 11.63 -10.36
N GLN A 581 -0.05 11.84 -10.69
CA GLN A 581 0.44 11.80 -12.08
C GLN A 581 1.14 10.49 -12.46
N ARG A 582 1.70 9.73 -11.49
CA ARG A 582 2.51 8.54 -11.77
C ARG A 582 1.75 7.22 -11.61
N MET A 583 0.75 7.13 -10.74
CA MET A 583 -0.17 5.97 -10.74
C MET A 583 -1.10 6.01 -11.97
N ALA A 584 -1.46 7.23 -12.41
CA ALA A 584 -2.13 7.49 -13.68
C ALA A 584 -1.23 7.26 -14.92
N ALA A 585 0.09 7.04 -14.79
CA ALA A 585 0.92 6.75 -15.97
C ALA A 585 0.66 5.34 -16.55
N THR A 586 -0.07 4.47 -15.83
CA THR A 586 -0.61 3.21 -16.38
C THR A 586 -1.93 3.42 -17.14
N THR A 587 -2.45 4.64 -17.16
CA THR A 587 -3.62 5.05 -17.95
C THR A 587 -3.38 6.49 -18.39
N GLN A 588 -2.61 6.67 -19.48
CA GLN A 588 -2.51 7.99 -20.11
C GLN A 588 -3.91 8.60 -20.23
N LYS A 589 -4.17 9.67 -19.49
CA LYS A 589 -5.36 10.48 -19.66
C LYS A 589 -4.97 11.94 -19.56
N GLU A 590 -5.24 12.67 -20.64
CA GLU A 590 -5.41 14.11 -20.59
C GLU A 590 -6.49 14.43 -19.55
N SER A 591 -6.13 15.26 -18.57
CA SER A 591 -7.07 15.75 -17.57
C SER A 591 -8.12 16.63 -18.24
N LYS A 592 -9.33 16.10 -18.44
CA LYS A 592 -10.51 16.94 -18.62
C LYS A 592 -10.91 17.45 -17.23
N PRO A 593 -11.09 18.77 -17.01
CA PRO A 593 -11.50 19.29 -15.71
C PRO A 593 -12.80 18.63 -15.24
N LEU A 594 -12.90 18.37 -13.93
CA LEU A 594 -14.14 17.95 -13.29
C LEU A 594 -15.29 18.91 -13.70
N PRO A 595 -16.48 18.40 -14.02
CA PRO A 595 -17.63 19.25 -14.33
C PRO A 595 -17.95 20.16 -13.12
N GLU A 596 -17.98 21.46 -13.35
CA GLU A 596 -18.37 22.45 -12.32
C GLU A 596 -19.78 22.14 -11.80
N PHE A 597 -19.97 22.20 -10.48
CA PHE A 597 -21.30 22.13 -9.86
C PHE A 597 -22.06 23.44 -10.15
N LYS A 598 -22.66 23.53 -11.33
CA LYS A 598 -23.36 24.72 -11.82
C LYS A 598 -24.86 24.60 -11.57
N ILE A 599 -25.40 25.43 -10.69
CA ILE A 599 -26.84 25.52 -10.45
C ILE A 599 -27.43 26.68 -11.26
N SER A 600 -28.62 26.46 -11.80
CA SER A 600 -29.42 27.45 -12.51
C SER A 600 -30.84 27.50 -11.96
N VAL A 601 -31.51 28.63 -12.14
CA VAL A 601 -32.91 28.87 -11.70
C VAL A 601 -33.80 28.95 -12.93
N TYR A 602 -34.94 28.25 -12.89
CA TYR A 602 -35.96 28.34 -13.94
C TYR A 602 -37.37 28.48 -13.36
N PRO A 603 -38.20 29.38 -13.91
CA PRO A 603 -37.87 30.42 -14.87
C PRO A 603 -36.98 31.53 -14.25
N ASN A 604 -36.23 32.26 -15.08
CA ASN A 604 -35.47 33.46 -14.68
C ASN A 604 -35.42 34.47 -15.85
N PRO A 605 -36.11 35.62 -15.79
CA PRO A 605 -36.90 36.12 -14.66
C PRO A 605 -38.08 35.22 -14.29
N THR A 606 -38.51 35.25 -13.02
CA THR A 606 -39.66 34.50 -12.50
C THR A 606 -40.80 35.43 -12.09
N ASN A 607 -42.05 35.00 -12.33
CA ASN A 607 -43.26 35.69 -11.86
C ASN A 607 -43.67 35.22 -10.45
N GLY A 608 -42.69 34.82 -9.64
CA GLY A 608 -42.90 34.39 -8.26
C GLY A 608 -42.87 32.88 -8.01
N ILE A 609 -42.72 32.00 -9.00
CA ILE A 609 -42.49 30.56 -8.74
C ILE A 609 -41.23 30.10 -9.45
N LEU A 610 -40.30 29.49 -8.71
CA LEU A 610 -39.01 29.07 -9.26
C LEU A 610 -38.62 27.65 -8.81
N LYS A 611 -37.73 27.04 -9.59
CA LYS A 611 -37.06 25.78 -9.28
C LYS A 611 -35.56 25.89 -9.53
N PHE A 612 -34.78 25.20 -8.72
CA PHE A 612 -33.34 25.05 -8.93
C PHE A 612 -33.06 23.78 -9.73
N HIS A 613 -32.18 23.89 -10.72
CA HIS A 613 -31.74 22.77 -11.54
C HIS A 613 -30.23 22.76 -11.69
N ASN A 614 -29.65 21.56 -11.78
CA ASN A 614 -28.32 21.35 -12.32
C ASN A 614 -28.36 20.14 -13.28
N ASP A 615 -27.20 19.71 -13.78
CA ASP A 615 -27.07 18.58 -14.70
C ASP A 615 -27.41 17.20 -14.06
N PHE A 616 -27.66 17.16 -12.75
CA PHE A 616 -27.96 15.99 -11.91
C PHE A 616 -29.28 16.20 -11.15
N LEU A 617 -30.42 16.05 -11.81
CA LEU A 617 -31.75 16.10 -11.18
C LEU A 617 -32.30 14.68 -10.89
N PRO A 618 -32.88 14.41 -9.70
CA PRO A 618 -33.04 15.32 -8.55
C PRO A 618 -31.78 15.39 -7.66
N PHE A 619 -31.53 16.54 -7.03
CA PHE A 619 -30.47 16.70 -6.02
C PHE A 619 -31.04 17.10 -4.65
N ILE A 620 -30.33 16.70 -3.58
CA ILE A 620 -30.60 17.10 -2.20
C ILE A 620 -29.45 17.99 -1.73
N ALA A 621 -29.74 19.25 -1.42
CA ALA A 621 -28.78 20.19 -0.86
C ALA A 621 -28.79 20.12 0.67
N GLN A 622 -27.62 20.24 1.30
CA GLN A 622 -27.51 20.33 2.76
C GLN A 622 -28.21 21.60 3.26
N GLN A 623 -28.02 22.72 2.55
CA GLN A 623 -28.66 23.99 2.84
C GLN A 623 -28.94 24.80 1.56
N LEU A 624 -30.10 25.44 1.52
CA LEU A 624 -30.46 26.49 0.58
C LEU A 624 -30.77 27.76 1.37
N THR A 625 -30.18 28.88 0.98
CA THR A 625 -30.46 30.21 1.52
C THR A 625 -30.64 31.19 0.37
N ILE A 626 -31.66 32.04 0.42
CA ILE A 626 -31.90 33.08 -0.59
C ILE A 626 -31.89 34.43 0.09
N GLU A 627 -31.10 35.34 -0.47
CA GLU A 627 -30.89 36.70 0.00
C GLU A 627 -31.44 37.71 -1.02
N ASP A 628 -31.96 38.83 -0.51
CA ASP A 628 -32.30 39.97 -1.35
C ASP A 628 -31.05 40.77 -1.78
N ALA A 629 -31.24 41.81 -2.60
CA ALA A 629 -30.15 42.66 -3.07
C ALA A 629 -29.36 43.39 -1.96
N PHE A 630 -29.85 43.39 -0.72
CA PHE A 630 -29.20 43.98 0.46
C PHE A 630 -28.56 42.93 1.38
N GLY A 631 -28.53 41.65 0.97
CA GLY A 631 -27.95 40.55 1.74
C GLY A 631 -28.84 40.08 2.90
N ARG A 632 -30.13 40.46 2.92
CA ARG A 632 -31.07 39.98 3.93
C ARG A 632 -31.63 38.63 3.50
N VAL A 633 -31.56 37.63 4.38
CA VAL A 633 -32.12 36.30 4.13
C VAL A 633 -33.64 36.39 4.11
N VAL A 634 -34.24 36.05 2.96
CA VAL A 634 -35.69 36.04 2.73
C VAL A 634 -36.27 34.63 2.64
N TYR A 635 -35.41 33.62 2.43
CA TYR A 635 -35.78 32.21 2.46
C TYR A 635 -34.61 31.35 2.92
N SER A 636 -34.88 30.33 3.74
CA SER A 636 -33.86 29.36 4.18
C SER A 636 -34.47 27.98 4.41
N ARG A 637 -33.76 26.94 3.99
CA ARG A 637 -34.20 25.55 4.09
C ARG A 637 -33.00 24.62 4.29
N SER A 638 -33.07 23.77 5.32
CA SER A 638 -32.16 22.64 5.49
C SER A 638 -32.70 21.42 4.73
N LYS A 639 -31.79 20.60 4.17
CA LYS A 639 -32.14 19.41 3.36
C LYS A 639 -33.11 19.72 2.21
N TYR A 640 -32.83 20.78 1.44
CA TYR A 640 -33.67 21.18 0.31
C TYR A 640 -33.60 20.15 -0.82
N ASN A 641 -34.77 19.78 -1.37
CA ASN A 641 -34.89 18.87 -2.51
C ASN A 641 -35.23 19.68 -3.77
N SER A 642 -34.47 19.51 -4.85
CA SER A 642 -34.65 20.26 -6.10
C SER A 642 -35.98 20.01 -6.82
N MET A 643 -36.75 18.99 -6.40
CA MET A 643 -38.10 18.74 -6.89
C MET A 643 -39.14 19.72 -6.30
N GLU A 644 -38.82 20.39 -5.20
CA GLU A 644 -39.68 21.37 -4.54
C GLU A 644 -39.66 22.71 -5.30
N SER A 645 -40.83 23.26 -5.64
CA SER A 645 -40.96 24.63 -6.12
C SER A 645 -40.96 25.62 -4.95
N ILE A 646 -40.36 26.79 -5.16
CA ILE A 646 -40.32 27.86 -4.16
C ILE A 646 -41.16 29.03 -4.64
N ASP A 647 -42.02 29.53 -3.76
CA ASP A 647 -42.94 30.63 -4.03
C ASP A 647 -42.42 31.94 -3.43
N PHE A 648 -42.13 32.87 -4.33
CA PHE A 648 -41.67 34.24 -4.14
C PHE A 648 -42.71 35.27 -4.63
N SER A 649 -43.96 34.86 -4.92
CA SER A 649 -45.03 35.78 -5.33
C SER A 649 -45.33 36.89 -4.31
N SER A 650 -45.04 36.65 -3.03
CA SER A 650 -45.18 37.63 -1.94
C SER A 650 -43.97 38.57 -1.78
N GLN A 651 -42.88 38.32 -2.50
CA GLN A 651 -41.66 39.11 -2.41
C GLN A 651 -41.67 40.26 -3.43
N PRO A 652 -41.04 41.41 -3.12
CA PRO A 652 -40.96 42.54 -4.06
C PRO A 652 -40.22 42.19 -5.36
N ASP A 653 -40.54 42.89 -6.44
CA ASP A 653 -39.75 42.82 -7.68
C ASP A 653 -38.30 43.22 -7.40
N GLY A 654 -37.35 42.41 -7.88
CA GLY A 654 -35.95 42.64 -7.59
C GLY A 654 -35.02 41.47 -7.90
N MET A 655 -33.72 41.70 -7.70
CA MET A 655 -32.69 40.67 -7.84
C MET A 655 -32.48 39.96 -6.50
N TYR A 656 -32.39 38.64 -6.57
CA TYR A 656 -32.14 37.75 -5.45
C TYR A 656 -30.92 36.87 -5.74
N VAL A 657 -30.25 36.41 -4.68
CA VAL A 657 -29.12 35.50 -4.76
C VAL A 657 -29.44 34.25 -3.95
N ALA A 658 -29.42 33.09 -4.59
CA ALA A 658 -29.53 31.81 -3.92
C ALA A 658 -28.15 31.20 -3.69
N LEU A 659 -27.86 30.85 -2.44
CA LEU A 659 -26.68 30.17 -1.96
C LEU A 659 -27.07 28.74 -1.62
N ILE A 660 -26.46 27.77 -2.31
CA ILE A 660 -26.77 26.34 -2.13
C ILE A 660 -25.48 25.63 -1.76
N SER A 661 -25.50 24.91 -0.63
CA SER A 661 -24.38 24.07 -0.19
C SER A 661 -24.74 22.58 -0.27
N SER A 662 -23.84 21.80 -0.86
CA SER A 662 -23.91 20.34 -0.88
C SER A 662 -22.50 19.76 -0.84
N ASN A 663 -22.27 18.79 0.05
CA ASN A 663 -21.00 18.05 0.16
C ASN A 663 -19.74 18.94 0.23
N GLY A 664 -19.82 20.05 0.98
CA GLY A 664 -18.71 21.00 1.16
C GLY A 664 -18.47 21.98 0.00
N ILE A 665 -19.25 21.89 -1.08
CA ILE A 665 -19.21 22.82 -2.22
C ILE A 665 -20.40 23.77 -2.13
N ALA A 666 -20.14 25.07 -2.29
CA ALA A 666 -21.16 26.11 -2.34
C ALA A 666 -21.27 26.69 -3.76
N SER A 667 -22.49 26.81 -4.27
CA SER A 667 -22.78 27.50 -5.53
C SER A 667 -23.74 28.65 -5.28
N ALA A 668 -23.50 29.77 -5.96
CA ALA A 668 -24.35 30.95 -5.92
C ALA A 668 -25.00 31.17 -7.28
N VAL A 669 -26.32 31.38 -7.31
CA VAL A 669 -27.05 31.71 -8.54
C VAL A 669 -27.92 32.93 -8.33
N LYS A 670 -27.89 33.85 -9.29
CA LYS A 670 -28.70 35.07 -9.28
C LYS A 670 -29.98 34.85 -10.08
N PHE A 671 -31.10 35.32 -9.57
CA PHE A 671 -32.37 35.34 -10.29
C PHE A 671 -33.14 36.63 -10.05
N ILE A 672 -34.06 36.95 -10.96
CA ILE A 672 -34.88 38.16 -10.91
C ILE A 672 -36.32 37.74 -10.70
N VAL A 673 -36.97 38.34 -9.70
CA VAL A 673 -38.43 38.28 -9.50
C VAL A 673 -39.03 39.51 -10.17
N GLN A 674 -40.01 39.29 -11.04
CA GLN A 674 -40.73 40.33 -11.76
C GLN A 674 -42.18 39.89 -11.97
N HIS A 675 -43.12 40.58 -11.34
CA HIS A 675 -44.55 40.24 -11.39
C HIS A 675 -45.30 40.88 -12.56
#